data_AF-F4PZP1-F1
#
_entry.id   AF-F4PZP1-F1
#
_cell.length_a   1.000
_cell.length_b   1.000
_cell.length_c   1.000
_cell.angle_alpha   90.00
_cell.angle_beta   90.00
_cell.angle_gamma   90.00
#
_symmetry.space_group_name_H-M   'P 1'
#
loop_
_entity.id
_entity.type
_entity.pdbx_description
1 polymer ?
#
loop_
_entity_poly.entity_id
_entity_poly.type
_entity_poly.pdbx_seq_one_letter_code
_entity_poly.pdbx_strand_id
1 'polypeptide(L)'
;MSKHKCSIIVSQTQQLLLPQQELDSAIYLIRQYGLSTPQDQSLCNDTLNFVCGDSTPDGFNHIIQVKIISSNYLNVGVPDDTMTDLYFPRIKVFNINVGATTTVANTSMGIVGMIKQLKTLSLINIVNDPTCASLPDNFTYFPQLVEVVLSCPNLVSIPYNFLNNSVQLRALTISMPIQSISIDDTLYFPSLETLTLGLNGSVGSSFINITSKSYPKLSYLNLKTMPNSVNTIYHNIWSHSFGYTSVCCEGYETHIYGQCNLLIGYPAMISELTLVGPESTLSPVPSSDYALLQSLTMDSMALTQFPITAPFPPLLSTLSLKYNHLTSLLPIPPTVTILDLQGNEFTTLDENILASHPGLDLNLQYNTQFDGPITDLYCAHTLNVIHTGVTSLPDCYWCYINVTVMPFIRTILTPPPNFVCNVVIDNANNINLGFGGSSFANYTLTRVIANKQIAAKFNSLPFVPTNVTLKLNSYPNTPEAQITLVEGGVTINQISYSTFNTGHEIVFTVSVNINPYFQHEIIIDSESCNNVTYEPISKYLTCTKSELSPGPQTLTVSNPYYNDSIEFVLIQTYPIISSASYDLNNPKLVSLFGYFGTYGQSNLSITINNTLDCKVVDKSQSLINCLLDQAPNYGLSSVQLQLDSLNTSAWNILYLRPPSDTSDTPQQQCQKQTSNCYGHGICNINGICQCQDNYNPTDNCLTKFITPSIGPIHPNTTDPTVSLDVDGIDFQFEVVSIQELDSNSSIVKELFISNYVWIVNLMTNNITTVVDYQLNSTLLSSSSSSSNTNSTLFESVSVLSTISFSTQARDIQFGDQQLHINANSIKLSVNITNWQYSSNLATLRVVFRTIINNDQTVEYDCNEKQIDPLSFDYLRVVKDDIQFSGRFIDVALSGDQPTYSKIQLFSMTQSTNNQNQSIALIGIDLSQCQLGILNPDLNDKSGCSKPTAGDSKSNSWKIAVGAAGGVVGAVVITAVATITIRKAKLKSTTKQAANPSPQ
;
A
#
# COMPACT_ATOMS: atom_id res chain seq x y z
N MET A 1 -55.24 -42.37 24.24
CA MET A 1 -55.39 -41.33 25.27
C MET A 1 -54.08 -41.19 26.03
N SER A 2 -53.25 -40.19 25.68
CA SER A 2 -52.18 -39.70 26.56
C SER A 2 -51.83 -38.27 26.19
N LYS A 3 -51.65 -37.45 27.22
CA LYS A 3 -51.81 -35.99 27.28
C LYS A 3 -50.64 -35.24 26.65
N HIS A 4 -50.95 -34.18 25.89
CA HIS A 4 -50.01 -33.11 25.59
C HIS A 4 -49.70 -32.30 26.86
N LYS A 5 -48.41 -32.14 27.18
CA LYS A 5 -47.89 -31.12 28.10
C LYS A 5 -47.17 -30.08 27.25
N CYS A 6 -47.78 -28.91 27.09
CA CYS A 6 -47.04 -27.68 26.77
C CYS A 6 -46.33 -27.22 28.04
N SER A 7 -45.00 -27.12 27.99
CA SER A 7 -44.23 -26.29 28.92
C SER A 7 -43.99 -24.94 28.24
N ILE A 8 -44.62 -23.90 28.75
CA ILE A 8 -44.28 -22.51 28.47
C ILE A 8 -43.05 -22.19 29.34
N ILE A 9 -41.89 -21.97 28.73
CA ILE A 9 -40.77 -21.32 29.40
C ILE A 9 -41.03 -19.81 29.30
N VAL A 10 -41.49 -19.22 30.39
CA VAL A 10 -41.44 -17.77 30.56
C VAL A 10 -39.98 -17.43 30.81
N SER A 11 -39.30 -16.87 29.79
CA SER A 11 -38.03 -16.17 30.02
C SER A 11 -38.36 -14.91 30.82
N GLN A 12 -38.20 -14.97 32.14
CA GLN A 12 -38.06 -13.76 32.92
C GLN A 12 -36.69 -13.18 32.55
N THR A 13 -36.66 -12.14 31.74
CA THR A 13 -35.49 -11.27 31.63
C THR A 13 -35.22 -10.69 33.01
N GLN A 14 -34.30 -11.30 33.77
CA GLN A 14 -33.75 -10.66 34.96
C GLN A 14 -33.08 -9.38 34.51
N GLN A 15 -33.67 -8.25 34.89
CA GLN A 15 -33.10 -6.93 34.66
C GLN A 15 -31.75 -6.89 35.41
N LEU A 16 -30.66 -6.77 34.67
CA LEU A 16 -29.32 -6.65 35.23
C LEU A 16 -29.26 -5.37 36.07
N LEU A 17 -28.82 -5.50 37.32
CA LEU A 17 -28.77 -4.40 38.28
C LEU A 17 -27.42 -3.67 38.20
N LEU A 18 -27.42 -2.38 38.56
CA LEU A 18 -26.19 -1.62 38.79
C LEU A 18 -25.57 -2.03 40.13
N PRO A 19 -24.24 -2.18 40.22
CA PRO A 19 -23.54 -2.28 41.50
C PRO A 19 -23.89 -1.10 42.41
N GLN A 20 -24.04 -1.35 43.72
CA GLN A 20 -24.51 -0.33 44.66
C GLN A 20 -23.62 0.93 44.67
N GLN A 21 -22.29 0.77 44.64
CA GLN A 21 -21.35 1.90 44.60
C GLN A 21 -21.50 2.79 43.35
N GLU A 22 -21.87 2.18 42.23
CA GLU A 22 -22.09 2.87 40.96
C GLU A 22 -23.43 3.62 40.98
N LEU A 23 -24.47 2.99 41.54
CA LEU A 23 -25.74 3.66 41.79
C LEU A 23 -25.58 4.84 42.77
N ASP A 24 -24.83 4.68 43.86
CA ASP A 24 -24.57 5.74 44.83
C ASP A 24 -23.83 6.93 44.19
N SER A 25 -22.85 6.65 43.32
CA SER A 25 -22.12 7.67 42.56
C SER A 25 -23.04 8.44 41.58
N ALA A 26 -23.98 7.75 40.94
CA ALA A 26 -24.98 8.40 40.10
C ALA A 26 -25.98 9.23 40.91
N ILE A 27 -26.45 8.74 42.06
CA ILE A 27 -27.33 9.48 42.97
C ILE A 27 -26.64 10.76 43.46
N TYR A 28 -25.35 10.70 43.78
CA TYR A 28 -24.55 11.88 44.10
C TYR A 28 -24.65 12.93 42.99
N LEU A 29 -24.38 12.55 41.73
CA LEU A 29 -24.47 13.46 40.59
C LEU A 29 -25.88 14.02 40.39
N ILE A 30 -26.91 13.17 40.49
CA ILE A 30 -28.32 13.57 40.38
C ILE A 30 -28.65 14.66 41.39
N ARG A 31 -28.23 14.50 42.64
CA ARG A 31 -28.49 15.49 43.70
C ARG A 31 -27.61 16.73 43.56
N GLN A 32 -26.35 16.56 43.20
CA GLN A 32 -25.40 17.66 43.02
C GLN A 32 -25.86 18.64 41.92
N TYR A 33 -26.39 18.12 40.82
CA TYR A 33 -26.85 18.90 39.68
C TYR A 33 -28.38 19.10 39.62
N GLY A 34 -29.11 18.54 40.58
CA GLY A 34 -30.57 18.71 40.70
C GLY A 34 -31.36 18.11 39.54
N LEU A 35 -31.05 16.87 39.15
CA LEU A 35 -31.64 16.21 37.99
C LEU A 35 -32.95 15.50 38.34
N SER A 36 -33.94 15.57 37.44
CA SER A 36 -35.22 14.85 37.56
C SER A 36 -35.11 13.40 37.05
N THR A 37 -34.17 12.65 37.62
CA THR A 37 -33.81 11.28 37.22
C THR A 37 -34.06 10.30 38.37
N PRO A 38 -34.45 9.04 38.12
CA PRO A 38 -34.61 8.04 39.17
C PRO A 38 -33.35 7.87 40.02
N GLN A 39 -33.51 7.72 41.34
CA GLN A 39 -32.42 7.50 42.30
C GLN A 39 -32.40 6.06 42.81
N ASP A 40 -32.81 5.11 41.97
CA ASP A 40 -32.89 3.69 42.27
C ASP A 40 -32.40 2.85 41.08
N GLN A 41 -32.58 1.53 41.14
CA GLN A 41 -32.12 0.60 40.10
C GLN A 41 -32.81 0.79 38.73
N SER A 42 -33.86 1.62 38.64
CA SER A 42 -34.46 2.03 37.36
C SER A 42 -33.66 3.12 36.64
N LEU A 43 -32.54 3.60 37.20
CA LEU A 43 -31.66 4.62 36.62
C LEU A 43 -31.27 4.35 35.17
N CYS A 44 -31.00 3.09 34.80
CA CYS A 44 -30.63 2.72 33.43
C CYS A 44 -31.75 2.92 32.40
N ASN A 45 -32.98 3.23 32.82
CA ASN A 45 -34.05 3.65 31.94
C ASN A 45 -33.92 5.14 31.53
N ASP A 46 -33.10 5.93 32.24
CA ASP A 46 -32.80 7.32 31.87
C ASP A 46 -31.67 7.40 30.84
N THR A 47 -32.04 7.15 29.58
CA THR A 47 -31.11 7.24 28.45
C THR A 47 -30.63 8.66 28.14
N LEU A 48 -31.14 9.69 28.83
CA LEU A 48 -30.73 11.08 28.60
C LEU A 48 -29.51 11.44 29.42
N ASN A 49 -29.51 11.12 30.73
CA ASN A 49 -28.42 11.50 31.62
C ASN A 49 -27.43 10.38 31.92
N PHE A 50 -27.89 9.12 31.98
CA PHE A 50 -27.06 7.96 32.35
C PHE A 50 -27.28 6.80 31.38
N VAL A 51 -26.29 6.51 30.54
CA VAL A 51 -26.38 5.38 29.61
C VAL A 51 -25.68 4.18 30.23
N CYS A 52 -26.42 3.09 30.38
CA CYS A 52 -25.90 1.80 30.82
C CYS A 52 -25.57 0.89 29.63
N GLY A 53 -24.58 0.01 29.79
CA GLY A 53 -24.28 -1.06 28.83
C GLY A 53 -24.87 -2.39 29.30
N ASP A 54 -25.51 -3.14 28.38
CA ASP A 54 -26.38 -4.28 28.71
C ASP A 54 -25.70 -5.66 28.75
N SER A 55 -24.36 -5.75 28.71
CA SER A 55 -23.68 -7.06 28.67
C SER A 55 -22.21 -6.99 29.05
N THR A 56 -21.91 -6.93 30.35
CA THR A 56 -20.52 -7.09 30.82
C THR A 56 -20.27 -8.50 31.35
N PRO A 57 -19.01 -9.00 31.23
CA PRO A 57 -18.65 -10.37 31.65
C PRO A 57 -18.86 -10.67 33.14
N ASP A 58 -18.98 -9.63 33.97
CA ASP A 58 -19.22 -9.70 35.42
C ASP A 58 -20.71 -9.86 35.78
N GLY A 59 -21.62 -9.83 34.80
CA GLY A 59 -23.05 -10.10 35.01
C GLY A 59 -23.81 -8.96 35.68
N PHE A 60 -23.30 -7.73 35.60
CA PHE A 60 -23.99 -6.52 36.06
C PHE A 60 -24.24 -5.55 34.90
N ASN A 61 -25.13 -4.58 35.09
CA ASN A 61 -25.15 -3.40 34.21
C ASN A 61 -24.12 -2.40 34.74
N HIS A 62 -23.51 -1.63 33.83
CA HIS A 62 -22.59 -0.54 34.19
C HIS A 62 -22.89 0.72 33.41
N ILE A 63 -22.69 1.87 34.04
CA ILE A 63 -22.81 3.19 33.42
C ILE A 63 -21.58 3.42 32.55
N ILE A 64 -21.81 3.49 31.24
CA ILE A 64 -20.77 3.72 30.24
C ILE A 64 -20.67 5.19 29.84
N GLN A 65 -21.70 5.98 30.12
CA GLN A 65 -21.73 7.41 29.83
C GLN A 65 -22.58 8.19 30.84
N VAL A 66 -22.04 9.32 31.28
CA VAL A 66 -22.73 10.37 32.04
C VAL A 66 -22.84 11.61 31.17
N LYS A 67 -24.05 12.12 31.01
CA LYS A 67 -24.35 13.31 30.20
C LYS A 67 -25.33 14.23 30.94
N ILE A 68 -24.80 15.16 31.70
CA ILE A 68 -25.58 16.12 32.46
C ILE A 68 -25.73 17.39 31.64
N ILE A 69 -26.94 17.64 31.14
CA ILE A 69 -27.28 18.91 30.50
C ILE A 69 -28.43 19.53 31.29
N SER A 70 -28.13 20.57 32.08
CA SER A 70 -29.13 21.20 32.93
C SER A 70 -29.02 22.72 32.92
N SER A 71 -30.14 23.41 32.73
CA SER A 71 -30.22 24.86 32.85
C SER A 71 -30.87 25.34 34.15
N ASN A 72 -31.42 24.41 34.95
CA ASN A 72 -32.17 24.72 36.18
C ASN A 72 -31.83 23.68 37.25
N TYR A 73 -31.63 24.15 38.48
CA TYR A 73 -31.42 23.28 39.63
C TYR A 73 -32.75 22.93 40.31
N LEU A 74 -33.05 21.63 40.42
CA LEU A 74 -34.16 21.13 41.23
C LEU A 74 -33.59 20.45 42.49
N ASN A 75 -34.02 20.87 43.68
CA ASN A 75 -33.62 20.19 44.90
C ASN A 75 -34.29 18.80 44.98
N VAL A 76 -33.52 17.75 44.68
CA VAL A 76 -33.94 16.34 44.69
C VAL A 76 -33.29 15.53 45.83
N GLY A 77 -32.73 16.23 46.83
CA GLY A 77 -32.04 15.65 47.98
C GLY A 77 -30.66 16.24 48.18
N VAL A 78 -30.03 15.92 49.32
CA VAL A 78 -28.66 16.36 49.65
C VAL A 78 -27.66 15.34 49.11
N PRO A 79 -26.65 15.75 48.31
CA PRO A 79 -25.58 14.85 47.88
C PRO A 79 -24.75 14.39 49.09
N ASP A 80 -24.23 13.17 49.02
CA ASP A 80 -23.34 12.65 50.07
C ASP A 80 -22.04 13.45 50.11
N ASP A 81 -21.85 14.23 51.17
CA ASP A 81 -20.69 15.10 51.37
C ASP A 81 -19.44 14.35 51.83
N THR A 82 -19.56 13.07 52.15
CA THR A 82 -18.43 12.19 52.49
C THR A 82 -17.80 11.53 51.27
N MET A 83 -18.46 11.57 50.11
CA MET A 83 -17.96 10.99 48.87
C MET A 83 -16.78 11.79 48.30
N THR A 84 -15.62 11.17 48.19
CA THR A 84 -14.40 11.80 47.66
C THR A 84 -14.11 11.46 46.19
N ASP A 85 -14.66 10.35 45.70
CA ASP A 85 -14.40 9.80 44.38
C ASP A 85 -15.68 9.16 43.83
N LEU A 86 -15.90 9.29 42.52
CA LEU A 86 -16.99 8.62 41.81
C LEU A 86 -16.53 7.22 41.37
N TYR A 87 -17.44 6.25 41.44
CA TYR A 87 -17.20 4.86 41.04
C TYR A 87 -17.98 4.49 39.79
N PHE A 88 -17.31 4.53 38.64
CA PHE A 88 -17.86 4.08 37.35
C PHE A 88 -16.80 3.25 36.59
N PRO A 89 -16.69 1.94 36.84
CA PRO A 89 -15.55 1.14 36.38
C PRO A 89 -15.48 0.94 34.85
N ARG A 90 -16.56 1.26 34.12
CA ARG A 90 -16.67 1.09 32.66
C ARG A 90 -16.97 2.38 31.90
N ILE A 91 -16.92 3.53 32.58
CA ILE A 91 -17.29 4.81 31.97
C ILE A 91 -16.33 5.20 30.86
N LYS A 92 -16.87 5.69 29.76
CA LYS A 92 -16.10 6.19 28.61
C LYS A 92 -16.32 7.69 28.41
N VAL A 93 -17.52 8.17 28.65
CA VAL A 93 -17.91 9.55 28.37
C VAL A 93 -18.38 10.22 29.67
N PHE A 94 -17.75 11.33 30.03
CA PHE A 94 -18.16 12.18 31.15
C PHE A 94 -18.39 13.59 30.63
N ASN A 95 -19.67 13.95 30.49
CA ASN A 95 -20.09 15.23 29.94
C ASN A 95 -21.00 15.96 30.93
N ILE A 96 -20.59 17.16 31.33
CA ILE A 96 -21.35 18.07 32.16
C ILE A 96 -21.38 19.42 31.46
N ASN A 97 -22.59 19.87 31.16
CA ASN A 97 -22.86 21.19 30.62
C ASN A 97 -24.04 21.79 31.38
N VAL A 98 -23.72 22.66 32.33
CA VAL A 98 -24.74 23.38 33.08
C VAL A 98 -24.94 24.79 32.50
N GLY A 99 -26.13 25.37 32.67
CA GLY A 99 -26.34 26.77 32.32
C GLY A 99 -25.43 27.66 33.18
N ALA A 100 -24.87 28.73 32.61
CA ALA A 100 -23.91 29.62 33.30
C ALA A 100 -24.43 30.23 34.62
N THR A 101 -25.75 30.28 34.82
CA THR A 101 -26.40 30.78 36.05
C THR A 101 -26.93 29.66 36.95
N THR A 102 -26.69 28.40 36.62
CA THR A 102 -27.22 27.25 37.36
C THR A 102 -26.43 27.07 38.65
N THR A 103 -27.14 27.03 39.79
CA THR A 103 -26.55 26.67 41.07
C THR A 103 -26.40 25.16 41.18
N VAL A 104 -25.35 24.68 41.85
CA VAL A 104 -25.21 23.27 42.24
C VAL A 104 -25.48 23.13 43.74
N ALA A 105 -25.77 21.91 44.20
CA ALA A 105 -26.10 21.68 45.61
C ALA A 105 -24.96 22.04 46.56
N ASN A 106 -23.72 21.65 46.21
CA ASN A 106 -22.53 21.92 47.02
C ASN A 106 -21.36 22.39 46.14
N THR A 107 -21.01 23.68 46.21
CA THR A 107 -19.93 24.25 45.40
C THR A 107 -18.53 23.89 45.89
N SER A 108 -18.38 23.36 47.11
CA SER A 108 -17.09 23.00 47.69
C SER A 108 -16.56 21.64 47.22
N MET A 109 -17.39 20.82 46.54
CA MET A 109 -17.00 19.51 46.05
C MET A 109 -16.59 19.58 44.58
N GLY A 110 -15.29 19.62 44.32
CA GLY A 110 -14.75 19.79 42.95
C GLY A 110 -14.92 18.53 42.09
N ILE A 111 -15.75 18.62 41.04
CA ILE A 111 -16.10 17.48 40.18
C ILE A 111 -14.89 16.82 39.51
N VAL A 112 -13.89 17.60 39.10
CA VAL A 112 -12.66 17.08 38.49
C VAL A 112 -11.88 16.20 39.48
N GLY A 113 -11.89 16.58 40.77
CA GLY A 113 -11.30 15.78 41.84
C GLY A 113 -11.96 14.41 42.00
N MET A 114 -13.27 14.34 41.76
CA MET A 114 -14.05 13.12 41.94
C MET A 114 -13.88 12.11 40.78
N ILE A 115 -13.58 12.59 39.56
CA ILE A 115 -13.40 11.72 38.38
C ILE A 115 -11.95 11.29 38.16
N LYS A 116 -10.99 11.72 39.00
CA LYS A 116 -9.56 11.45 38.80
C LYS A 116 -9.20 9.96 38.72
N GLN A 117 -10.00 9.07 39.32
CA GLN A 117 -9.79 7.62 39.31
C GLN A 117 -10.39 6.92 38.08
N LEU A 118 -11.22 7.60 37.29
CA LEU A 118 -11.96 7.03 36.16
C LEU A 118 -11.07 6.90 34.91
N LYS A 119 -10.09 5.99 34.94
CA LYS A 119 -9.05 5.85 33.89
C LYS A 119 -9.54 5.24 32.56
N THR A 120 -10.79 4.79 32.50
CA THR A 120 -11.44 4.28 31.28
C THR A 120 -12.07 5.39 30.42
N LEU A 121 -12.05 6.63 30.90
CA LEU A 121 -12.61 7.77 30.16
C LEU A 121 -11.88 7.99 28.83
N SER A 122 -12.66 8.08 27.77
CA SER A 122 -12.24 8.52 26.44
C SER A 122 -12.57 9.99 26.17
N LEU A 123 -13.56 10.55 26.86
CA LEU A 123 -13.97 11.95 26.72
C LEU A 123 -14.29 12.56 28.09
N ILE A 124 -13.72 13.73 28.37
CA ILE A 124 -14.09 14.60 29.49
C ILE A 124 -14.53 15.94 28.92
N ASN A 125 -15.78 16.33 29.17
CA ASN A 125 -16.31 17.63 28.76
C ASN A 125 -17.02 18.28 29.94
N ILE A 126 -16.47 19.37 30.46
CA ILE A 126 -17.00 20.09 31.63
C ILE A 126 -17.13 21.56 31.26
N VAL A 127 -18.37 22.03 31.17
CA VAL A 127 -18.73 23.37 30.71
C VAL A 127 -19.62 24.04 31.74
N ASN A 128 -19.25 25.27 32.10
CA ASN A 128 -19.94 26.16 33.03
C ASN A 128 -20.10 25.60 34.47
N ASP A 129 -19.45 24.49 34.80
CA ASP A 129 -19.55 23.89 36.13
C ASP A 129 -18.84 24.76 37.18
N PRO A 130 -19.56 25.31 38.18
CA PRO A 130 -18.95 26.21 39.17
C PRO A 130 -18.02 25.49 40.16
N THR A 131 -18.10 24.16 40.27
CA THR A 131 -17.23 23.33 41.12
C THR A 131 -15.88 23.03 40.48
N CYS A 132 -15.76 23.21 39.15
CA CYS A 132 -14.52 23.11 38.42
C CYS A 132 -13.66 24.38 38.62
N ALA A 133 -13.31 24.69 39.88
CA ALA A 133 -12.52 25.87 40.23
C ALA A 133 -11.01 25.57 40.33
N SER A 134 -10.64 24.33 40.62
CA SER A 134 -9.25 23.88 40.68
C SER A 134 -9.10 22.46 40.12
N LEU A 135 -7.92 22.17 39.60
CA LEU A 135 -7.57 20.85 39.06
C LEU A 135 -6.63 20.14 40.05
N PRO A 136 -6.81 18.84 40.33
CA PRO A 136 -5.91 18.09 41.20
C PRO A 136 -4.51 17.90 40.58
N ASP A 137 -3.45 18.04 41.38
CA ASP A 137 -2.06 17.75 40.96
C ASP A 137 -1.84 16.29 40.55
N ASN A 138 -2.73 15.36 40.90
CA ASN A 138 -2.62 13.95 40.51
C ASN A 138 -3.58 13.56 39.38
N PHE A 139 -4.12 14.54 38.64
CA PHE A 139 -4.99 14.30 37.49
C PHE A 139 -4.18 13.93 36.23
N THR A 140 -3.50 12.78 36.28
CA THR A 140 -2.54 12.34 35.25
C THR A 140 -2.90 10.94 34.74
N TYR A 141 -2.23 10.48 33.67
CA TYR A 141 -2.30 9.10 33.16
C TYR A 141 -3.73 8.61 32.87
N PHE A 142 -4.33 9.10 31.79
CA PHE A 142 -5.58 8.55 31.26
C PHE A 142 -5.31 7.84 29.92
N PRO A 143 -5.12 6.51 29.93
CA PRO A 143 -4.61 5.78 28.77
C PRO A 143 -5.59 5.71 27.60
N GLN A 144 -6.89 5.90 27.83
CA GLN A 144 -7.94 5.84 26.80
C GLN A 144 -8.48 7.22 26.41
N LEU A 145 -8.00 8.29 27.06
CA LEU A 145 -8.54 9.63 26.89
C LEU A 145 -8.15 10.20 25.54
N VAL A 146 -9.15 10.58 24.75
CA VAL A 146 -9.00 11.11 23.40
C VAL A 146 -9.24 12.61 23.37
N GLU A 147 -10.21 13.10 24.16
CA GLU A 147 -10.62 14.49 24.13
C GLU A 147 -10.91 15.03 25.53
N VAL A 148 -10.46 16.26 25.78
CA VAL A 148 -10.78 17.04 26.98
C VAL A 148 -11.21 18.44 26.60
N VAL A 149 -12.38 18.84 27.10
CA VAL A 149 -12.91 20.20 27.00
C VAL A 149 -13.23 20.71 28.40
N LEU A 150 -12.57 21.80 28.81
CA LEU A 150 -12.80 22.48 30.07
C LEU A 150 -13.15 23.95 29.79
N SER A 151 -14.40 24.32 30.11
CA SER A 151 -14.86 25.71 30.09
C SER A 151 -15.43 26.04 31.46
N CYS A 152 -14.55 26.09 32.45
CA CYS A 152 -14.93 26.20 33.85
C CYS A 152 -14.78 27.63 34.38
N PRO A 153 -15.86 28.30 34.84
CA PRO A 153 -15.90 29.75 35.04
C PRO A 153 -14.91 30.27 36.09
N ASN A 154 -14.56 29.43 37.08
CA ASN A 154 -13.69 29.79 38.19
C ASN A 154 -12.27 29.21 38.07
N LEU A 155 -11.95 28.53 36.96
CA LEU A 155 -10.64 27.91 36.77
C LEU A 155 -9.58 28.96 36.41
N VAL A 156 -8.63 29.19 37.31
CA VAL A 156 -7.59 30.21 37.15
C VAL A 156 -6.19 29.67 36.90
N SER A 157 -5.92 28.40 37.23
CA SER A 157 -4.59 27.80 37.09
C SER A 157 -4.65 26.33 36.70
N ILE A 158 -3.61 25.86 36.01
CA ILE A 158 -3.45 24.46 35.63
C ILE A 158 -2.18 23.89 36.27
N PRO A 159 -2.29 22.75 36.99
CA PRO A 159 -1.13 22.03 37.51
C PRO A 159 -0.14 21.63 36.41
N TYR A 160 1.15 21.70 36.71
CA TYR A 160 2.22 21.46 35.73
C TYR A 160 2.21 20.04 35.12
N ASN A 161 1.61 19.07 35.78
CA ASN A 161 1.55 17.67 35.34
C ASN A 161 0.14 17.25 34.88
N PHE A 162 -0.79 18.21 34.73
CA PHE A 162 -2.15 17.94 34.32
C PHE A 162 -2.19 17.09 33.03
N LEU A 163 -2.93 15.97 33.09
CA LEU A 163 -3.06 14.97 32.02
C LEU A 163 -1.78 14.33 31.52
N ASN A 164 -0.62 14.56 32.14
CA ASN A 164 0.65 14.06 31.64
C ASN A 164 0.60 12.52 31.45
N ASN A 165 1.23 12.02 30.37
CA ASN A 165 1.19 10.63 29.91
C ASN A 165 -0.18 10.10 29.45
N SER A 166 -1.14 10.97 29.10
CA SER A 166 -2.37 10.56 28.43
C SER A 166 -2.11 10.38 26.92
N VAL A 167 -1.45 9.28 26.57
CA VAL A 167 -0.84 9.06 25.24
C VAL A 167 -1.82 8.98 24.08
N GLN A 168 -3.12 8.79 24.33
CA GLN A 168 -4.17 8.76 23.30
C GLN A 168 -4.85 10.12 23.09
N LEU A 169 -4.51 11.14 23.89
CA LEU A 169 -5.16 12.45 23.84
C LEU A 169 -4.85 13.12 22.50
N ARG A 170 -5.90 13.46 21.75
CA ARG A 170 -5.84 14.12 20.44
C ARG A 170 -6.25 15.59 20.49
N ALA A 171 -7.19 15.93 21.37
CA ALA A 171 -7.66 17.30 21.53
C ALA A 171 -7.72 17.73 22.99
N LEU A 172 -7.16 18.90 23.29
CA LEU A 172 -7.24 19.55 24.58
C LEU A 172 -7.71 20.99 24.40
N THR A 173 -8.88 21.30 24.95
CA THR A 173 -9.47 22.63 24.95
C THR A 173 -9.69 23.12 26.36
N ILE A 174 -9.10 24.27 26.69
CA ILE A 174 -9.32 24.97 27.95
C ILE A 174 -9.73 26.39 27.60
N SER A 175 -11.03 26.64 27.60
CA SER A 175 -11.58 27.87 27.03
C SER A 175 -11.46 29.05 27.97
N MET A 176 -11.61 28.85 29.28
CA MET A 176 -11.62 29.97 30.22
C MET A 176 -10.21 30.57 30.41
N PRO A 177 -10.07 31.90 30.56
CA PRO A 177 -8.76 32.54 30.63
C PRO A 177 -7.98 32.17 31.90
N ILE A 178 -6.97 31.31 31.75
CA ILE A 178 -6.11 30.88 32.86
C ILE A 178 -4.99 31.90 33.11
N GLN A 179 -4.69 32.15 34.38
CA GLN A 179 -3.63 33.07 34.82
C GLN A 179 -2.26 32.39 34.89
N SER A 180 -2.22 31.07 35.11
CA SER A 180 -0.96 30.32 35.15
C SER A 180 -1.10 28.92 34.54
N ILE A 181 -0.15 28.60 33.67
CA ILE A 181 0.04 27.30 33.04
C ILE A 181 1.54 27.11 32.77
N SER A 182 2.05 25.89 32.99
CA SER A 182 3.40 25.52 32.55
C SER A 182 3.27 24.54 31.38
N ILE A 183 3.74 24.95 30.20
CA ILE A 183 3.86 24.07 29.03
C ILE A 183 5.34 24.03 28.65
N ASP A 184 5.94 22.86 28.80
CA ASP A 184 7.34 22.59 28.48
C ASP A 184 7.55 21.11 28.12
N ASP A 185 8.83 20.75 27.94
CA ASP A 185 9.31 19.42 27.55
C ASP A 185 9.11 18.30 28.60
N THR A 186 8.55 18.60 29.77
CA THR A 186 8.22 17.61 30.82
C THR A 186 6.87 16.95 30.59
N LEU A 187 6.02 17.55 29.76
CA LEU A 187 4.75 16.99 29.34
C LEU A 187 4.95 15.99 28.18
N TYR A 188 4.13 14.94 28.13
CA TYR A 188 4.20 13.93 27.09
C TYR A 188 2.82 13.62 26.50
N PHE A 189 2.54 14.21 25.34
CA PHE A 189 1.28 14.09 24.59
C PHE A 189 1.55 13.69 23.13
N PRO A 190 2.04 12.47 22.88
CA PRO A 190 2.49 12.03 21.55
C PRO A 190 1.40 11.98 20.47
N SER A 191 0.12 11.99 20.87
CA SER A 191 -1.03 11.94 19.95
C SER A 191 -1.78 13.26 19.82
N LEU A 192 -1.37 14.33 20.52
CA LEU A 192 -2.13 15.59 20.53
C LEU A 192 -2.02 16.28 19.18
N GLU A 193 -3.17 16.51 18.55
CA GLU A 193 -3.32 17.14 17.24
C GLU A 193 -3.80 18.59 17.38
N THR A 194 -4.67 18.85 18.35
CA THR A 194 -5.31 20.16 18.60
C THR A 194 -5.10 20.61 20.04
N LEU A 195 -4.58 21.83 20.23
CA LEU A 195 -4.46 22.49 21.53
C LEU A 195 -5.12 23.87 21.48
N THR A 196 -6.12 24.09 22.33
CA THR A 196 -6.80 25.39 22.49
C THR A 196 -6.71 25.87 23.93
N LEU A 197 -6.21 27.09 24.15
CA LEU A 197 -6.03 27.67 25.48
C LEU A 197 -6.54 29.12 25.55
N GLY A 198 -7.36 29.41 26.56
CA GLY A 198 -7.66 30.78 27.00
C GLY A 198 -6.59 31.25 27.99
N LEU A 199 -5.96 32.39 27.72
CA LEU A 199 -4.83 32.92 28.49
C LEU A 199 -5.14 34.30 29.08
N ASN A 200 -4.76 34.48 30.33
CA ASN A 200 -4.82 35.73 31.08
C ASN A 200 -3.46 36.05 31.73
N GLY A 201 -2.50 36.46 30.90
CA GLY A 201 -1.18 36.93 31.33
C GLY A 201 -1.15 38.32 32.00
N SER A 202 -2.25 38.83 32.56
CA SER A 202 -2.26 40.14 33.25
C SER A 202 -1.61 40.09 34.64
N VAL A 203 -1.42 38.89 35.23
CA VAL A 203 -0.80 38.68 36.55
C VAL A 203 0.67 38.23 36.43
N GLY A 204 1.20 38.19 35.21
CA GLY A 204 2.55 37.76 34.88
C GLY A 204 2.59 37.27 33.43
N SER A 205 3.71 37.48 32.72
CA SER A 205 3.82 37.04 31.33
C SER A 205 3.69 35.52 31.23
N SER A 206 2.70 35.03 30.48
CA SER A 206 2.57 33.60 30.22
C SER A 206 3.67 33.15 29.26
N PHE A 207 4.45 32.15 29.66
CA PHE A 207 5.48 31.55 28.83
C PHE A 207 5.07 30.14 28.45
N ILE A 208 4.91 29.89 27.15
CA ILE A 208 4.45 28.61 26.60
C ILE A 208 5.52 28.10 25.64
N ASN A 209 6.11 26.93 25.95
CA ASN A 209 7.13 26.30 25.14
C ASN A 209 6.62 24.99 24.56
N ILE A 210 6.28 25.01 23.27
CA ILE A 210 5.73 23.86 22.56
C ILE A 210 6.81 23.29 21.65
N THR A 211 7.19 22.04 21.91
CA THR A 211 8.22 21.36 21.12
C THR A 211 7.73 20.02 20.57
N SER A 212 8.38 19.57 19.51
CA SER A 212 8.14 18.23 18.91
C SER A 212 8.35 17.07 19.90
N LYS A 213 9.11 17.28 20.97
CA LYS A 213 9.38 16.24 21.97
C LYS A 213 8.12 15.89 22.75
N SER A 214 7.34 16.90 23.12
CA SER A 214 6.10 16.74 23.89
C SER A 214 4.87 16.62 22.99
N TYR A 215 4.90 17.26 21.82
CA TYR A 215 3.75 17.44 20.93
C TYR A 215 4.09 17.10 19.46
N PRO A 216 4.60 15.89 19.16
CA PRO A 216 5.09 15.54 17.81
C PRO A 216 4.01 15.56 16.71
N LYS A 217 2.73 15.49 17.09
CA LYS A 217 1.58 15.46 16.17
C LYS A 217 0.73 16.73 16.17
N LEU A 218 1.12 17.76 16.93
CA LEU A 218 0.33 18.98 17.03
C LEU A 218 0.35 19.71 15.70
N SER A 219 -0.83 19.88 15.11
CA SER A 219 -1.04 20.53 13.82
C SER A 219 -1.91 21.78 13.94
N TYR A 220 -2.65 21.94 15.04
CA TYR A 220 -3.47 23.12 15.30
C TYR A 220 -3.27 23.65 16.72
N LEU A 221 -2.76 24.87 16.83
CA LEU A 221 -2.61 25.62 18.07
C LEU A 221 -3.48 26.87 18.03
N ASN A 222 -4.44 26.99 18.95
CA ASN A 222 -5.25 28.20 19.13
C ASN A 222 -5.10 28.77 20.53
N LEU A 223 -4.65 30.02 20.62
CA LEU A 223 -4.46 30.77 21.85
C LEU A 223 -5.39 31.98 21.85
N LYS A 224 -6.27 32.02 22.85
CA LYS A 224 -7.22 33.12 23.06
C LYS A 224 -6.73 34.01 24.19
N THR A 225 -6.41 35.25 23.89
CA THR A 225 -5.77 36.19 24.82
C THR A 225 -6.77 37.21 25.38
N MET A 226 -6.66 37.52 26.67
CA MET A 226 -7.43 38.58 27.32
C MET A 226 -6.79 39.96 27.13
N PRO A 227 -7.56 41.06 27.25
CA PRO A 227 -7.03 42.42 27.21
C PRO A 227 -5.94 42.63 28.26
N ASN A 228 -4.90 43.39 27.90
CA ASN A 228 -3.75 43.67 28.76
C ASN A 228 -2.97 42.42 29.21
N SER A 229 -3.20 41.26 28.59
CA SER A 229 -2.33 40.09 28.80
C SER A 229 -1.11 40.18 27.91
N VAL A 230 0.05 39.75 28.42
CA VAL A 230 1.29 39.61 27.64
C VAL A 230 1.68 38.15 27.62
N ASN A 231 1.70 37.55 26.43
CA ASN A 231 1.94 36.12 26.26
C ASN A 231 3.12 35.91 25.32
N THR A 232 4.08 35.07 25.71
CA THR A 232 5.23 34.71 24.89
C THR A 232 5.18 33.22 24.59
N ILE A 233 5.16 32.88 23.30
CA ILE A 233 4.96 31.52 22.82
C ILE A 233 6.12 31.11 21.93
N TYR A 234 6.80 30.05 22.32
CA TYR A 234 7.80 29.39 21.51
C TYR A 234 7.18 28.16 20.86
N HIS A 235 7.01 28.21 19.54
CA HIS A 235 6.43 27.13 18.74
C HIS A 235 7.54 26.47 17.91
N ASN A 236 8.04 25.34 18.41
CA ASN A 236 9.18 24.61 17.87
C ASN A 236 8.82 23.17 17.51
N ILE A 237 7.82 23.03 16.63
CA ILE A 237 7.34 21.76 16.13
C ILE A 237 7.84 21.51 14.70
N TRP A 238 8.46 20.36 14.52
CA TRP A 238 8.84 19.79 13.24
C TRP A 238 8.04 18.49 13.06
N SER A 239 6.87 18.57 12.43
CA SER A 239 6.01 17.39 12.25
C SER A 239 5.93 16.97 10.77
N HIS A 240 6.52 15.83 10.44
CA HIS A 240 6.38 15.20 9.12
C HIS A 240 5.00 14.55 8.91
N SER A 241 4.22 14.37 9.98
CA SER A 241 3.02 13.52 9.96
C SER A 241 1.86 14.13 9.19
N PHE A 242 1.71 15.46 9.23
CA PHE A 242 0.62 16.19 8.58
C PHE A 242 1.10 17.13 7.46
N GLY A 243 2.42 17.29 7.31
CA GLY A 243 3.01 18.18 6.31
C GLY A 243 2.89 19.68 6.63
N TYR A 244 2.05 20.10 7.59
CA TYR A 244 1.88 21.52 7.96
C TYR A 244 1.31 21.74 9.39
N THR A 245 1.36 22.98 9.87
CA THR A 245 0.84 23.44 11.17
C THR A 245 0.13 24.79 11.03
N SER A 246 -0.99 24.93 11.73
CA SER A 246 -1.74 26.19 11.90
C SER A 246 -1.53 26.75 13.30
N VAL A 247 -1.13 28.02 13.38
CA VAL A 247 -0.91 28.73 14.65
C VAL A 247 -1.76 29.99 14.70
N CYS A 248 -2.69 30.03 15.65
CA CYS A 248 -3.60 31.13 15.87
C CYS A 248 -3.37 31.72 17.27
N CYS A 249 -3.12 33.03 17.32
CA CYS A 249 -3.13 33.82 18.52
C CYS A 249 -4.11 34.98 18.33
N GLU A 250 -5.27 34.86 18.95
CA GLU A 250 -6.40 35.76 18.76
C GLU A 250 -6.94 36.27 20.10
N GLY A 251 -7.94 37.14 20.04
CA GLY A 251 -8.64 37.63 21.23
C GLY A 251 -9.61 36.60 21.78
N TYR A 252 -9.86 36.66 23.08
CA TYR A 252 -10.93 35.90 23.70
C TYR A 252 -12.30 36.24 23.10
N GLU A 253 -12.52 37.52 22.79
CA GLU A 253 -13.69 38.05 22.10
C GLU A 253 -13.27 38.96 20.94
N THR A 254 -14.20 39.22 20.02
CA THR A 254 -13.96 40.13 18.91
C THR A 254 -13.59 41.53 19.42
N HIS A 255 -12.50 42.12 18.89
CA HIS A 255 -11.97 43.43 19.31
C HIS A 255 -11.40 43.50 20.74
N ILE A 256 -11.24 42.35 21.39
CA ILE A 256 -10.78 42.22 22.78
C ILE A 256 -9.55 41.32 22.76
N TYR A 257 -8.38 41.92 22.56
CA TYR A 257 -7.12 41.22 22.29
C TYR A 257 -6.06 41.51 23.36
N GLY A 258 -5.22 40.52 23.67
CA GLY A 258 -3.97 40.69 24.40
C GLY A 258 -2.78 40.85 23.46
N GLN A 259 -1.60 41.09 24.03
CA GLN A 259 -0.33 41.05 23.33
C GLN A 259 0.14 39.59 23.20
N CYS A 260 0.58 39.23 21.99
CA CYS A 260 1.09 37.90 21.70
C CYS A 260 2.46 37.98 21.00
N ASN A 261 3.49 37.44 21.65
CA ASN A 261 4.85 37.39 21.15
C ASN A 261 5.17 35.97 20.71
N LEU A 262 5.14 35.75 19.40
CA LEU A 262 5.26 34.43 18.79
C LEU A 262 6.66 34.21 18.21
N LEU A 263 7.33 33.17 18.68
CA LEU A 263 8.63 32.72 18.21
C LEU A 263 8.48 31.37 17.51
N ILE A 264 8.68 31.33 16.20
CA ILE A 264 8.56 30.13 15.37
C ILE A 264 9.95 29.52 15.14
N GLY A 265 10.14 28.28 15.60
CA GLY A 265 11.38 27.54 15.40
C GLY A 265 11.52 26.90 14.02
N TYR A 266 10.40 26.50 13.40
CA TYR A 266 10.36 25.85 12.07
C TYR A 266 9.35 26.55 11.12
N PRO A 267 9.69 27.73 10.57
CA PRO A 267 8.79 28.49 9.69
C PRO A 267 8.28 27.71 8.47
N ALA A 268 9.12 26.83 7.92
CA ALA A 268 8.79 26.03 6.74
C ALA A 268 7.60 25.07 6.95
N MET A 269 7.21 24.81 8.20
CA MET A 269 6.09 23.93 8.53
C MET A 269 4.76 24.68 8.72
N ILE A 270 4.76 26.01 8.74
CA ILE A 270 3.54 26.79 9.02
C ILE A 270 2.75 27.01 7.73
N SER A 271 1.49 26.59 7.70
CA SER A 271 0.56 26.85 6.58
C SER A 271 -0.39 28.00 6.85
N GLU A 272 -0.75 28.23 8.12
CA GLU A 272 -1.65 29.29 8.54
C GLU A 272 -1.10 29.95 9.79
N LEU A 273 -1.04 31.28 9.77
CA LEU A 273 -0.53 32.08 10.87
C LEU A 273 -1.48 33.25 11.13
N THR A 274 -2.09 33.24 12.31
CA THR A 274 -2.96 34.33 12.78
C THR A 274 -2.36 34.94 14.03
N LEU A 275 -2.11 36.25 13.98
CA LEU A 275 -1.61 37.04 15.09
C LEU A 275 -2.44 38.33 15.20
N VAL A 276 -3.22 38.43 16.27
CA VAL A 276 -4.12 39.56 16.49
C VAL A 276 -3.87 40.18 17.85
N GLY A 277 -3.74 41.51 17.89
CA GLY A 277 -3.67 42.28 19.12
C GLY A 277 -2.47 43.22 19.20
N PRO A 278 -2.58 44.29 20.01
CA PRO A 278 -1.64 45.41 20.01
C PRO A 278 -0.24 44.98 20.45
N GLU A 279 0.78 45.56 19.84
CA GLU A 279 2.20 45.34 20.16
C GLU A 279 2.66 43.87 20.07
N SER A 280 1.87 43.01 19.43
CA SER A 280 2.24 41.62 19.18
C SER A 280 3.46 41.54 18.29
N THR A 281 4.29 40.52 18.49
CA THR A 281 5.53 40.34 17.73
C THR A 281 5.62 38.94 17.14
N LEU A 282 6.28 38.83 16.00
CA LEU A 282 6.50 37.58 15.29
C LEU A 282 7.98 37.47 14.91
N SER A 283 8.62 36.36 15.27
CA SER A 283 10.01 36.06 14.92
C SER A 283 10.18 34.60 14.50
N PRO A 284 10.80 34.30 13.34
CA PRO A 284 11.25 35.25 12.33
C PRO A 284 10.07 35.90 11.59
N VAL A 285 10.31 37.08 11.03
CA VAL A 285 9.34 37.81 10.19
C VAL A 285 9.01 36.98 8.93
N PRO A 286 7.76 36.97 8.44
CA PRO A 286 7.39 36.23 7.24
C PRO A 286 8.23 36.58 6.00
N SER A 287 8.77 35.54 5.37
CA SER A 287 9.67 35.55 4.22
C SER A 287 9.55 34.20 3.46
N SER A 288 10.44 33.93 2.51
CA SER A 288 10.52 32.62 1.83
C SER A 288 10.77 31.43 2.75
N ASP A 289 11.26 31.67 3.98
CA ASP A 289 11.46 30.61 4.98
C ASP A 289 10.13 29.95 5.38
N TYR A 290 9.03 30.67 5.22
CA TYR A 290 7.67 30.17 5.40
C TYR A 290 7.17 29.48 4.12
N ALA A 291 7.85 28.41 3.72
CA ALA A 291 7.65 27.75 2.43
C ALA A 291 6.22 27.23 2.18
N LEU A 292 5.47 26.90 3.24
CA LEU A 292 4.11 26.34 3.15
C LEU A 292 3.00 27.33 3.50
N LEU A 293 3.33 28.57 3.85
CA LEU A 293 2.37 29.56 4.36
C LEU A 293 1.40 29.99 3.26
N GLN A 294 0.12 29.69 3.47
CA GLN A 294 -0.99 30.01 2.57
C GLN A 294 -1.84 31.18 3.07
N SER A 295 -1.95 31.34 4.39
CA SER A 295 -2.76 32.37 5.03
C SER A 295 -1.97 33.08 6.15
N LEU A 296 -1.88 34.40 6.06
CA LEU A 296 -1.25 35.26 7.05
C LEU A 296 -2.22 36.36 7.50
N THR A 297 -2.52 36.39 8.80
CA THR A 297 -3.34 37.42 9.44
C THR A 297 -2.51 38.12 10.51
N MET A 298 -2.35 39.44 10.38
CA MET A 298 -1.60 40.31 11.29
C MET A 298 -2.44 41.55 11.60
N ASP A 299 -3.51 41.35 12.36
CA ASP A 299 -4.57 42.36 12.56
C ASP A 299 -4.41 43.08 13.91
N SER A 300 -4.78 44.36 13.97
CA SER A 300 -4.82 45.13 15.24
C SER A 300 -3.48 45.15 15.99
N MET A 301 -2.36 45.08 15.28
CA MET A 301 -1.00 45.00 15.83
C MET A 301 -0.32 46.36 15.99
N ALA A 302 -1.00 47.43 15.57
CA ALA A 302 -0.45 48.79 15.47
C ALA A 302 0.73 48.91 14.47
N LEU A 303 0.71 48.11 13.39
CA LEU A 303 1.73 48.15 12.35
C LEU A 303 1.69 49.49 11.59
N THR A 304 2.84 50.14 11.46
CA THR A 304 3.03 51.37 10.66
C THR A 304 3.79 51.11 9.36
N GLN A 305 4.36 49.91 9.21
CA GLN A 305 5.13 49.47 8.05
C GLN A 305 4.67 48.09 7.62
N PHE A 306 4.85 47.77 6.33
CA PHE A 306 4.49 46.47 5.77
C PHE A 306 5.27 45.33 6.47
N PRO A 307 4.60 44.29 7.01
CA PRO A 307 5.22 43.35 7.93
C PRO A 307 5.89 42.13 7.29
N ILE A 308 6.05 42.10 5.96
CA ILE A 308 6.62 40.97 5.22
C ILE A 308 7.85 41.45 4.44
N THR A 309 8.89 40.63 4.40
CA THR A 309 10.13 40.93 3.68
C THR A 309 10.30 40.02 2.45
N ALA A 310 10.93 40.55 1.39
CA ALA A 310 11.29 39.76 0.22
C ALA A 310 12.62 38.99 0.47
N PRO A 311 12.82 37.79 -0.10
CA PRO A 311 11.86 37.01 -0.91
C PRO A 311 10.66 36.54 -0.09
N PHE A 312 9.47 36.50 -0.72
CA PHE A 312 8.20 36.27 -0.05
C PHE A 312 7.86 34.78 0.14
N PRO A 313 6.91 34.45 1.05
CA PRO A 313 6.37 33.10 1.14
C PRO A 313 5.72 32.70 -0.20
N PRO A 314 6.12 31.57 -0.82
CA PRO A 314 5.79 31.27 -2.21
C PRO A 314 4.35 30.79 -2.44
N LEU A 315 3.63 30.39 -1.38
CA LEU A 315 2.26 29.89 -1.44
C LEU A 315 1.23 30.86 -0.84
N LEU A 316 1.65 32.07 -0.44
CA LEU A 316 0.78 32.99 0.28
C LEU A 316 -0.38 33.44 -0.62
N SER A 317 -1.59 33.08 -0.23
CA SER A 317 -2.82 33.34 -0.99
C SER A 317 -3.74 34.33 -0.28
N THR A 318 -3.71 34.38 1.05
CA THR A 318 -4.52 35.26 1.90
C THR A 318 -3.61 36.12 2.76
N LEU A 319 -3.78 37.45 2.67
CA LEU A 319 -3.09 38.43 3.49
C LEU A 319 -4.09 39.39 4.15
N SER A 320 -4.22 39.32 5.47
CA SER A 320 -5.04 40.22 6.29
C SER A 320 -4.17 41.10 7.17
N LEU A 321 -4.34 42.41 7.06
CA LEU A 321 -3.62 43.45 7.79
C LEU A 321 -4.58 44.48 8.42
N LYS A 322 -5.72 44.02 8.94
CA LYS A 322 -6.81 44.88 9.38
C LYS A 322 -6.44 45.72 10.60
N TYR A 323 -7.07 46.88 10.70
CA TYR A 323 -7.05 47.74 11.89
C TYR A 323 -5.62 48.05 12.36
N ASN A 324 -4.72 48.31 11.41
CA ASN A 324 -3.36 48.78 11.64
C ASN A 324 -3.25 50.28 11.24
N HIS A 325 -2.03 50.82 11.24
CA HIS A 325 -1.72 52.20 10.86
C HIS A 325 -0.93 52.25 9.55
N LEU A 326 -1.24 51.36 8.60
CA LEU A 326 -0.55 51.31 7.31
C LEU A 326 -1.05 52.43 6.40
N THR A 327 -0.11 53.13 5.75
CA THR A 327 -0.38 54.19 4.76
C THR A 327 0.01 53.78 3.35
N SER A 328 0.84 52.75 3.20
CA SER A 328 1.34 52.22 1.92
C SER A 328 1.68 50.74 2.06
N LEU A 329 1.80 50.04 0.92
CA LEU A 329 2.26 48.66 0.84
C LEU A 329 3.59 48.62 0.06
N LEU A 330 4.44 47.66 0.41
CA LEU A 330 5.49 47.18 -0.50
C LEU A 330 4.86 46.21 -1.52
N PRO A 331 5.58 45.83 -2.60
CA PRO A 331 5.09 44.79 -3.50
C PRO A 331 4.67 43.54 -2.71
N ILE A 332 3.48 43.02 -2.99
CA ILE A 332 2.95 41.80 -2.37
C ILE A 332 3.29 40.58 -3.26
N PRO A 333 3.22 39.34 -2.72
CA PRO A 333 3.53 38.13 -3.48
C PRO A 333 2.48 37.87 -4.59
N PRO A 334 2.89 37.45 -5.80
CA PRO A 334 2.00 37.25 -6.95
C PRO A 334 0.90 36.21 -6.72
N THR A 335 1.07 35.35 -5.72
CA THR A 335 0.11 34.31 -5.33
C THR A 335 -1.04 34.83 -4.48
N VAL A 336 -0.96 36.07 -3.98
CA VAL A 336 -2.03 36.64 -3.14
C VAL A 336 -3.29 36.87 -3.98
N THR A 337 -4.40 36.34 -3.48
CA THR A 337 -5.73 36.45 -4.08
C THR A 337 -6.72 37.17 -3.16
N ILE A 338 -6.47 37.20 -1.85
CA ILE A 338 -7.27 37.94 -0.87
C ILE A 338 -6.35 38.92 -0.15
N LEU A 339 -6.69 40.21 -0.23
CA LEU A 339 -5.95 41.30 0.39
C LEU A 339 -6.91 42.15 1.23
N ASP A 340 -6.82 41.99 2.55
CA ASP A 340 -7.68 42.70 3.49
C ASP A 340 -6.92 43.81 4.23
N LEU A 341 -7.25 45.06 3.91
CA LEU A 341 -6.63 46.28 4.43
C LEU A 341 -7.63 47.12 5.22
N GLN A 342 -8.72 46.52 5.68
CA GLN A 342 -9.78 47.21 6.40
C GLN A 342 -9.24 48.03 7.59
N GLY A 343 -9.72 49.26 7.76
CA GLY A 343 -9.45 50.08 8.94
C GLY A 343 -8.00 50.54 9.09
N ASN A 344 -7.31 50.80 7.97
CA ASN A 344 -5.97 51.39 7.95
C ASN A 344 -6.03 52.90 7.62
N GLU A 345 -4.88 53.49 7.28
CA GLU A 345 -4.69 54.91 6.99
C GLU A 345 -4.31 55.16 5.52
N PHE A 346 -4.73 54.27 4.61
CA PHE A 346 -4.47 54.44 3.17
C PHE A 346 -5.20 55.67 2.62
N THR A 347 -4.49 56.47 1.82
CA THR A 347 -5.07 57.54 0.99
C THR A 347 -5.18 57.10 -0.48
N THR A 348 -4.26 56.26 -0.94
CA THR A 348 -4.20 55.70 -2.29
C THR A 348 -3.63 54.28 -2.23
N LEU A 349 -3.70 53.55 -3.34
CA LEU A 349 -3.08 52.23 -3.50
C LEU A 349 -2.23 52.23 -4.77
N ASP A 350 -1.05 51.63 -4.74
CA ASP A 350 -0.16 51.54 -5.90
C ASP A 350 -0.81 50.72 -7.02
N GLU A 351 -0.97 51.34 -8.20
CA GLU A 351 -1.54 50.69 -9.38
C GLU A 351 -0.74 49.46 -9.82
N ASN A 352 0.56 49.41 -9.55
CA ASN A 352 1.38 48.24 -9.88
C ASN A 352 0.95 47.00 -9.10
N ILE A 353 0.46 47.15 -7.86
CA ILE A 353 -0.09 46.05 -7.07
C ILE A 353 -1.33 45.48 -7.75
N LEU A 354 -2.22 46.35 -8.21
CA LEU A 354 -3.44 45.94 -8.91
C LEU A 354 -3.12 45.28 -10.26
N ALA A 355 -2.23 45.87 -11.05
CA ALA A 355 -1.86 45.37 -12.37
C ALA A 355 -1.19 43.98 -12.32
N SER A 356 -0.43 43.69 -11.26
CA SER A 356 0.29 42.43 -11.09
C SER A 356 -0.55 41.29 -10.49
N HIS A 357 -1.76 41.57 -9.97
CA HIS A 357 -2.60 40.58 -9.27
C HIS A 357 -4.04 40.54 -9.80
N PRO A 358 -4.26 40.15 -11.08
CA PRO A 358 -5.61 40.15 -11.63
C PRO A 358 -6.52 39.25 -10.80
N GLY A 359 -7.57 39.82 -10.20
CA GLY A 359 -8.54 39.04 -9.44
C GLY A 359 -8.48 39.13 -7.91
N LEU A 360 -7.73 40.06 -7.31
CA LEU A 360 -7.77 40.24 -5.85
C LEU A 360 -9.20 40.40 -5.31
N ASP A 361 -9.45 39.81 -4.14
CA ASP A 361 -10.50 40.24 -3.23
C ASP A 361 -9.95 41.33 -2.31
N LEU A 362 -10.26 42.58 -2.66
CA LEU A 362 -9.66 43.77 -2.08
C LEU A 362 -10.63 44.45 -1.11
N ASN A 363 -10.30 44.41 0.17
CA ASN A 363 -11.06 45.09 1.22
C ASN A 363 -10.35 46.36 1.70
N LEU A 364 -10.90 47.52 1.36
CA LEU A 364 -10.42 48.85 1.76
C LEU A 364 -11.38 49.54 2.75
N GLN A 365 -12.36 48.81 3.29
CA GLN A 365 -13.38 49.35 4.18
C GLN A 365 -12.76 50.12 5.36
N TYR A 366 -13.40 51.21 5.81
CA TYR A 366 -12.95 52.05 6.92
C TYR A 366 -11.60 52.79 6.73
N ASN A 367 -11.00 52.80 5.52
CA ASN A 367 -9.92 53.72 5.20
C ASN A 367 -10.50 55.12 4.89
N THR A 368 -10.78 55.90 5.93
CA THR A 368 -11.58 57.14 5.81
C THR A 368 -10.96 58.23 4.93
N GLN A 369 -9.64 58.21 4.73
CA GLN A 369 -8.91 59.16 3.88
C GLN A 369 -8.67 58.64 2.45
N PHE A 370 -9.13 57.42 2.14
CA PHE A 370 -9.00 56.85 0.80
C PHE A 370 -10.09 57.42 -0.12
N ASP A 371 -9.74 58.35 -1.00
CA ASP A 371 -10.69 59.09 -1.85
C ASP A 371 -10.65 58.72 -3.34
N GLY A 372 -9.65 57.94 -3.77
CA GLY A 372 -9.50 57.43 -5.13
C GLY A 372 -8.50 58.25 -5.97
N PRO A 373 -8.62 58.28 -7.31
CA PRO A 373 -9.70 57.72 -8.12
C PRO A 373 -9.66 56.18 -8.22
N ILE A 374 -10.83 55.55 -8.31
CA ILE A 374 -10.95 54.13 -8.68
C ILE A 374 -10.94 54.05 -10.21
N THR A 375 -9.81 53.66 -10.81
CA THR A 375 -9.64 53.54 -12.27
C THR A 375 -10.16 52.20 -12.80
N ASP A 376 -10.23 52.04 -14.13
CA ASP A 376 -10.64 50.78 -14.78
C ASP A 376 -9.76 49.58 -14.42
N LEU A 377 -8.56 49.82 -13.87
CA LEU A 377 -7.67 48.77 -13.38
C LEU A 377 -8.33 47.97 -12.25
N TYR A 378 -9.12 48.64 -11.40
CA TYR A 378 -9.84 48.01 -10.29
C TYR A 378 -10.87 46.99 -10.78
N CYS A 379 -11.39 47.12 -12.00
CA CYS A 379 -12.39 46.21 -12.56
C CYS A 379 -11.93 44.74 -12.62
N ALA A 380 -10.63 44.47 -12.52
CA ALA A 380 -10.11 43.11 -12.40
C ALA A 380 -10.31 42.48 -11.00
N HIS A 381 -10.79 43.23 -10.00
CA HIS A 381 -10.78 42.86 -8.57
C HIS A 381 -12.16 43.03 -7.94
N THR A 382 -12.50 42.21 -6.95
CA THR A 382 -13.63 42.52 -6.06
C THR A 382 -13.20 43.58 -5.07
N LEU A 383 -14.12 44.47 -4.70
CA LEU A 383 -13.78 45.71 -4.01
C LEU A 383 -14.78 46.01 -2.90
N ASN A 384 -14.28 46.28 -1.70
CA ASN A 384 -15.06 46.85 -0.61
C ASN A 384 -14.51 48.22 -0.22
N VAL A 385 -15.30 49.26 -0.46
CA VAL A 385 -14.95 50.67 -0.20
C VAL A 385 -16.01 51.34 0.69
N ILE A 386 -16.72 50.56 1.52
CA ILE A 386 -17.64 51.12 2.50
C ILE A 386 -16.86 51.99 3.50
N HIS A 387 -17.41 53.15 3.86
CA HIS A 387 -16.79 54.10 4.78
C HIS A 387 -15.40 54.61 4.35
N THR A 388 -15.20 54.84 3.06
CA THR A 388 -14.05 55.56 2.50
C THR A 388 -14.47 56.92 1.95
N GLY A 389 -13.52 57.72 1.43
CA GLY A 389 -13.75 58.98 0.74
C GLY A 389 -14.08 58.84 -0.76
N VAL A 390 -14.21 57.62 -1.30
CA VAL A 390 -14.43 57.38 -2.73
C VAL A 390 -15.75 57.98 -3.20
N THR A 391 -15.70 58.77 -4.28
CA THR A 391 -16.87 59.50 -4.82
C THR A 391 -17.43 58.96 -6.13
N SER A 392 -16.67 58.12 -6.84
CA SER A 392 -17.08 57.54 -8.13
C SER A 392 -16.48 56.14 -8.34
N LEU A 393 -17.13 55.35 -9.20
CA LEU A 393 -16.70 53.99 -9.58
C LEU A 393 -16.80 53.81 -11.11
N PRO A 394 -15.93 52.99 -11.72
CA PRO A 394 -16.05 52.58 -13.12
C PRO A 394 -17.34 51.81 -13.46
N ASP A 395 -17.72 51.84 -14.73
CA ASP A 395 -18.92 51.19 -15.28
C ASP A 395 -18.98 49.69 -14.98
N CYS A 396 -17.83 49.02 -14.94
CA CYS A 396 -17.74 47.59 -14.64
C CYS A 396 -18.38 47.23 -13.29
N TYR A 397 -18.31 48.10 -12.28
CA TYR A 397 -18.94 47.84 -10.98
C TYR A 397 -20.43 48.13 -11.01
N TRP A 398 -20.85 49.19 -11.69
CA TRP A 398 -22.27 49.51 -11.87
C TRP A 398 -23.02 48.42 -12.63
N CYS A 399 -22.37 47.79 -13.61
CA CYS A 399 -22.86 46.62 -14.31
C CYS A 399 -23.20 45.43 -13.40
N TYR A 400 -22.64 45.33 -12.18
CA TYR A 400 -22.84 44.17 -11.30
C TYR A 400 -23.18 44.56 -9.85
N ILE A 401 -23.62 45.81 -9.60
CA ILE A 401 -23.97 46.33 -8.27
C ILE A 401 -25.15 45.59 -7.62
N ASN A 402 -26.04 45.01 -8.42
CA ASN A 402 -27.25 44.32 -7.96
C ASN A 402 -27.00 42.83 -7.58
N VAL A 403 -25.75 42.37 -7.59
CA VAL A 403 -25.40 41.02 -7.15
C VAL A 403 -25.52 40.95 -5.63
N THR A 404 -26.49 40.18 -5.13
CA THR A 404 -26.78 40.09 -3.68
C THR A 404 -26.00 38.98 -2.96
N VAL A 405 -25.57 37.95 -3.68
CA VAL A 405 -24.82 36.81 -3.13
C VAL A 405 -23.35 37.01 -3.48
N MET A 406 -22.49 37.24 -2.48
CA MET A 406 -21.07 37.59 -2.63
C MET A 406 -20.84 38.78 -3.58
N PRO A 407 -21.25 40.01 -3.18
CA PRO A 407 -21.16 41.18 -4.03
C PRO A 407 -19.71 41.48 -4.44
N PHE A 408 -19.48 41.68 -5.73
CA PHE A 408 -18.16 42.04 -6.28
C PHE A 408 -17.74 43.47 -5.92
N ILE A 409 -18.71 44.31 -5.59
CA ILE A 409 -18.51 45.66 -5.09
C ILE A 409 -19.38 45.89 -3.87
N ARG A 410 -18.78 46.39 -2.79
CA ARG A 410 -19.48 46.91 -1.62
C ARG A 410 -19.19 48.40 -1.51
N THR A 411 -20.22 49.21 -1.70
CA THR A 411 -20.13 50.67 -1.70
C THR A 411 -21.42 51.30 -1.15
N ILE A 412 -21.32 52.55 -0.69
CA ILE A 412 -22.46 53.39 -0.32
C ILE A 412 -22.91 54.31 -1.47
N LEU A 413 -22.16 54.33 -2.58
CA LEU A 413 -22.47 55.14 -3.76
C LEU A 413 -23.69 54.57 -4.50
N THR A 414 -24.39 55.45 -5.23
CA THR A 414 -25.53 55.07 -6.07
C THR A 414 -25.15 55.14 -7.55
N PRO A 415 -25.72 54.27 -8.40
CA PRO A 415 -25.44 54.29 -9.84
C PRO A 415 -25.77 55.66 -10.46
N PRO A 416 -24.99 56.13 -11.45
CA PRO A 416 -25.32 57.34 -12.19
C PRO A 416 -26.75 57.31 -12.77
N PRO A 417 -27.48 58.44 -12.83
CA PRO A 417 -28.81 58.48 -13.44
C PRO A 417 -28.78 58.00 -14.89
N ASN A 418 -29.71 57.12 -15.26
CA ASN A 418 -29.81 56.52 -16.60
C ASN A 418 -28.60 55.67 -17.03
N PHE A 419 -27.84 55.11 -16.08
CA PHE A 419 -26.77 54.17 -16.40
C PHE A 419 -27.30 52.93 -17.15
N VAL A 420 -26.64 52.54 -18.24
CA VAL A 420 -26.92 51.33 -19.02
C VAL A 420 -25.64 50.53 -19.13
N CYS A 421 -25.68 49.26 -18.70
CA CYS A 421 -24.55 48.36 -18.84
C CYS A 421 -24.45 47.82 -20.28
N ASN A 422 -23.47 48.30 -21.04
CA ASN A 422 -23.16 47.78 -22.37
C ASN A 422 -22.10 46.68 -22.26
N VAL A 423 -22.44 45.46 -22.68
CA VAL A 423 -21.48 44.35 -22.77
C VAL A 423 -21.25 44.00 -24.23
N VAL A 424 -19.98 43.92 -24.63
CA VAL A 424 -19.55 43.58 -25.99
C VAL A 424 -18.57 42.41 -25.92
N ILE A 425 -18.91 41.31 -26.58
CA ILE A 425 -17.99 40.20 -26.85
C ILE A 425 -17.45 40.42 -28.27
N ASP A 426 -16.28 41.02 -28.39
CA ASP A 426 -15.52 41.07 -29.64
C ASP A 426 -14.12 40.54 -29.36
N ASN A 427 -13.61 39.64 -30.21
CA ASN A 427 -12.32 38.97 -30.11
C ASN A 427 -11.13 39.94 -29.95
N ALA A 428 -11.32 41.24 -30.21
CA ALA A 428 -10.31 42.28 -30.06
C ALA A 428 -10.41 43.13 -28.78
N ASN A 429 -11.57 43.24 -28.11
CA ASN A 429 -11.76 44.09 -26.93
C ASN A 429 -12.91 43.59 -26.04
N ASN A 430 -12.60 42.73 -25.06
CA ASN A 430 -13.56 42.23 -24.09
C ASN A 430 -13.87 43.28 -23.01
N ILE A 431 -15.03 43.95 -23.11
CA ILE A 431 -15.45 44.99 -22.16
C ILE A 431 -16.67 44.49 -21.36
N ASN A 432 -16.56 44.55 -20.03
CA ASN A 432 -17.65 44.34 -19.07
C ASN A 432 -18.22 42.92 -18.97
N LEU A 433 -17.40 41.88 -19.22
CA LEU A 433 -17.83 40.48 -19.10
C LEU A 433 -18.24 40.08 -17.66
N GLY A 434 -17.89 40.89 -16.66
CA GLY A 434 -18.21 40.64 -15.26
C GLY A 434 -17.23 39.73 -14.54
N PHE A 435 -17.61 39.28 -13.35
CA PHE A 435 -16.69 38.68 -12.39
C PHE A 435 -16.81 37.15 -12.28
N GLY A 436 -17.65 36.50 -13.10
CA GLY A 436 -17.92 35.06 -13.03
C GLY A 436 -18.68 34.64 -11.78
N GLY A 437 -18.52 33.38 -11.35
CA GLY A 437 -19.07 32.86 -10.08
C GLY A 437 -20.57 32.56 -10.08
N SER A 438 -21.21 32.64 -11.25
CA SER A 438 -22.64 32.36 -11.39
C SER A 438 -22.86 30.95 -11.92
N SER A 439 -23.81 30.25 -11.33
CA SER A 439 -24.23 28.92 -11.77
C SER A 439 -25.69 28.97 -12.23
N PHE A 440 -25.95 28.43 -13.41
CA PHE A 440 -27.27 28.34 -14.01
C PHE A 440 -27.60 26.87 -14.32
N ALA A 441 -28.85 26.58 -14.66
CA ALA A 441 -29.30 25.22 -14.97
C ALA A 441 -28.50 24.56 -16.11
N ASN A 442 -28.07 25.34 -17.11
CA ASN A 442 -27.42 24.83 -18.32
C ASN A 442 -25.91 25.08 -18.39
N TYR A 443 -25.39 26.02 -17.60
CA TYR A 443 -23.96 26.37 -17.60
C TYR A 443 -23.52 27.06 -16.31
N THR A 444 -22.22 27.00 -16.05
CA THR A 444 -21.55 27.70 -14.95
C THR A 444 -20.50 28.64 -15.53
N LEU A 445 -20.42 29.86 -15.00
CA LEU A 445 -19.41 30.84 -15.36
C LEU A 445 -18.35 30.92 -14.27
N THR A 446 -17.09 30.72 -14.63
CA THR A 446 -15.95 30.88 -13.73
C THR A 446 -15.05 32.00 -14.23
N ARG A 447 -14.55 32.78 -13.28
CA ARG A 447 -13.63 33.89 -13.56
C ARG A 447 -12.29 33.33 -13.99
N VAL A 448 -11.75 33.81 -15.12
CA VAL A 448 -10.32 33.64 -15.46
C VAL A 448 -9.60 34.95 -15.14
N ILE A 449 -10.06 36.05 -15.74
CA ILE A 449 -9.66 37.42 -15.41
C ILE A 449 -10.95 38.22 -15.27
N ALA A 450 -11.20 38.81 -14.11
CA ALA A 450 -12.43 39.57 -13.90
C ALA A 450 -12.58 40.67 -14.96
N ASN A 451 -13.81 40.86 -15.41
CA ASN A 451 -14.25 41.80 -16.43
C ASN A 451 -13.71 41.59 -17.86
N LYS A 452 -12.68 40.74 -18.04
CA LYS A 452 -11.96 40.55 -19.31
C LYS A 452 -12.04 39.13 -19.89
N GLN A 453 -12.08 38.10 -19.04
CA GLN A 453 -12.08 36.70 -19.46
C GLN A 453 -12.85 35.82 -18.47
N ILE A 454 -13.88 35.13 -18.98
CA ILE A 454 -14.70 34.17 -18.23
C ILE A 454 -14.67 32.84 -18.96
N ALA A 455 -14.56 31.75 -18.20
CA ALA A 455 -14.76 30.41 -18.71
C ALA A 455 -16.23 30.00 -18.49
N ALA A 456 -16.87 29.47 -19.52
CA ALA A 456 -18.22 28.94 -19.46
C ALA A 456 -18.19 27.41 -19.59
N LYS A 457 -18.66 26.71 -18.56
CA LYS A 457 -18.82 25.26 -18.56
C LYS A 457 -20.28 24.91 -18.75
N PHE A 458 -20.63 24.21 -19.82
CA PHE A 458 -22.00 23.80 -20.09
C PHE A 458 -22.28 22.39 -19.55
N ASN A 459 -23.51 22.17 -19.06
CA ASN A 459 -23.97 20.87 -18.57
C ASN A 459 -24.36 19.93 -19.73
N SER A 460 -24.83 20.50 -20.83
CA SER A 460 -25.18 19.79 -22.06
C SER A 460 -24.78 20.63 -23.27
N LEU A 461 -24.16 20.00 -24.26
CA LEU A 461 -23.74 20.64 -25.50
C LEU A 461 -24.65 20.20 -26.66
N PRO A 462 -25.05 21.12 -27.56
CA PRO A 462 -25.87 20.78 -28.72
C PRO A 462 -25.02 20.10 -29.81
N PHE A 463 -25.58 19.07 -30.45
CA PHE A 463 -24.93 18.37 -31.57
C PHE A 463 -24.99 19.13 -32.90
N VAL A 464 -25.70 20.25 -32.96
CA VAL A 464 -25.73 21.14 -34.13
C VAL A 464 -25.46 22.58 -33.68
N PRO A 465 -24.87 23.44 -34.53
CA PRO A 465 -24.67 24.85 -34.22
C PRO A 465 -25.96 25.49 -33.72
N THR A 466 -25.96 25.90 -32.45
CA THR A 466 -27.13 26.46 -31.77
C THR A 466 -26.77 27.79 -31.16
N ASN A 467 -27.57 28.82 -31.44
CA ASN A 467 -27.40 30.12 -30.82
C ASN A 467 -27.86 30.06 -29.36
N VAL A 468 -27.01 30.51 -28.45
CA VAL A 468 -27.25 30.52 -27.01
C VAL A 468 -27.04 31.94 -26.51
N THR A 469 -28.00 32.42 -25.72
CA THR A 469 -27.89 33.66 -24.97
C THR A 469 -27.34 33.37 -23.58
N LEU A 470 -26.13 33.85 -23.30
CA LEU A 470 -25.46 33.75 -22.01
C LEU A 470 -25.82 34.94 -21.13
N LYS A 471 -26.58 34.70 -20.06
CA LYS A 471 -26.66 35.61 -18.92
C LYS A 471 -25.33 35.59 -18.18
N LEU A 472 -24.77 36.77 -17.92
CA LEU A 472 -23.49 36.90 -17.24
C LEU A 472 -23.62 36.90 -15.70
N ASN A 473 -24.83 37.04 -15.17
CA ASN A 473 -25.13 36.88 -13.75
C ASN A 473 -26.61 36.45 -13.50
N SER A 474 -26.99 36.29 -12.24
CA SER A 474 -28.28 35.73 -11.81
C SER A 474 -29.37 36.76 -11.49
N TYR A 475 -29.05 38.06 -11.44
CA TYR A 475 -30.00 39.12 -11.07
C TYR A 475 -30.87 39.61 -12.26
N PRO A 476 -32.04 40.25 -12.01
CA PRO A 476 -32.92 40.74 -13.08
C PRO A 476 -32.25 41.79 -13.99
N ASN A 477 -32.43 41.68 -15.31
CA ASN A 477 -31.80 42.54 -16.32
C ASN A 477 -30.26 42.49 -16.32
N THR A 478 -29.68 41.38 -15.88
CA THR A 478 -28.25 41.11 -16.05
C THR A 478 -27.83 41.21 -17.52
N PRO A 479 -26.59 41.65 -17.82
CA PRO A 479 -26.09 41.62 -19.17
C PRO A 479 -26.11 40.24 -19.80
N GLU A 480 -26.44 40.21 -21.08
CA GLU A 480 -26.56 39.00 -21.89
C GLU A 480 -25.61 39.07 -23.08
N ALA A 481 -25.07 37.91 -23.47
CA ALA A 481 -24.18 37.79 -24.61
C ALA A 481 -24.64 36.68 -25.56
N GLN A 482 -24.51 36.90 -26.87
CA GLN A 482 -24.92 35.91 -27.87
C GLN A 482 -23.72 35.11 -28.35
N ILE A 483 -23.80 33.78 -28.28
CA ILE A 483 -22.79 32.86 -28.81
C ILE A 483 -23.44 31.79 -29.67
N THR A 484 -22.63 31.10 -30.49
CA THR A 484 -23.04 29.88 -31.19
C THR A 484 -22.22 28.71 -30.64
N LEU A 485 -22.91 27.66 -30.22
CA LEU A 485 -22.32 26.49 -29.55
C LEU A 485 -22.56 25.22 -30.38
N VAL A 486 -21.57 24.34 -30.43
CA VAL A 486 -21.66 22.99 -30.99
C VAL A 486 -20.69 22.08 -30.25
N GLU A 487 -21.12 20.88 -29.87
CA GLU A 487 -20.25 19.83 -29.32
C GLU A 487 -19.27 19.39 -30.42
N GLY A 488 -17.96 19.35 -30.14
CA GLY A 488 -16.97 18.81 -31.09
C GLY A 488 -16.02 17.77 -30.52
N GLY A 489 -16.24 17.31 -29.29
CA GLY A 489 -15.38 16.36 -28.59
C GLY A 489 -15.31 15.02 -29.32
N VAL A 490 -14.15 14.39 -29.17
CA VAL A 490 -13.89 13.04 -29.64
C VAL A 490 -13.46 12.24 -28.42
N THR A 491 -14.13 11.11 -28.17
CA THR A 491 -13.71 10.15 -27.15
C THR A 491 -13.83 8.74 -27.68
N ILE A 492 -12.78 7.95 -27.49
CA ILE A 492 -12.73 6.52 -27.81
C ILE A 492 -13.04 5.75 -26.53
N ASN A 493 -14.13 4.98 -26.55
CA ASN A 493 -14.52 4.17 -25.39
C ASN A 493 -13.84 2.80 -25.39
N GLN A 494 -13.85 2.15 -26.55
CA GLN A 494 -13.36 0.78 -26.71
C GLN A 494 -13.03 0.53 -28.18
N ILE A 495 -12.07 -0.35 -28.42
CA ILE A 495 -11.86 -0.93 -29.75
C ILE A 495 -12.09 -2.43 -29.72
N SER A 496 -12.48 -2.96 -30.87
CA SER A 496 -12.40 -4.38 -31.18
C SER A 496 -11.95 -4.53 -32.62
N TYR A 497 -11.32 -5.65 -32.91
CA TYR A 497 -10.90 -5.98 -34.26
C TYR A 497 -11.20 -7.43 -34.56
N SER A 498 -11.47 -7.72 -35.83
CA SER A 498 -11.64 -9.08 -36.33
C SER A 498 -10.91 -9.23 -37.65
N THR A 499 -10.30 -10.40 -37.84
CA THR A 499 -9.65 -10.76 -39.10
C THR A 499 -10.63 -11.55 -39.95
N PHE A 500 -10.81 -11.18 -41.21
CA PHE A 500 -11.54 -12.03 -42.16
C PHE A 500 -10.64 -13.17 -42.63
N ASN A 501 -11.12 -14.41 -42.46
CA ASN A 501 -10.41 -15.64 -42.86
C ASN A 501 -10.15 -15.76 -44.38
N THR A 502 -10.61 -14.82 -45.20
CA THR A 502 -10.55 -14.90 -46.67
C THR A 502 -9.67 -13.84 -47.34
N GLY A 503 -9.01 -12.96 -46.58
CA GLY A 503 -8.04 -12.04 -47.16
C GLY A 503 -7.68 -10.91 -46.21
N HIS A 504 -6.56 -11.06 -45.50
CA HIS A 504 -5.62 -10.08 -44.91
C HIS A 504 -6.10 -8.71 -44.39
N GLU A 505 -7.40 -8.48 -44.31
CA GLU A 505 -8.04 -7.23 -43.96
C GLU A 505 -8.57 -7.35 -42.53
N ILE A 506 -8.07 -6.48 -41.66
CA ILE A 506 -8.51 -6.35 -40.28
C ILE A 506 -9.61 -5.30 -40.28
N VAL A 507 -10.77 -5.68 -39.75
CA VAL A 507 -11.88 -4.74 -39.54
C VAL A 507 -11.85 -4.27 -38.11
N PHE A 508 -11.65 -2.97 -37.95
CA PHE A 508 -11.71 -2.27 -36.68
C PHE A 508 -13.14 -1.80 -36.45
N THR A 509 -13.64 -2.04 -35.24
CA THR A 509 -14.89 -1.50 -34.72
C THR A 509 -14.57 -0.71 -33.47
N VAL A 510 -14.68 0.61 -33.56
CA VAL A 510 -14.28 1.59 -32.55
C VAL A 510 -15.54 2.19 -31.94
N SER A 511 -15.80 1.92 -30.66
CA SER A 511 -16.85 2.58 -29.91
C SER A 511 -16.41 4.00 -29.59
N VAL A 512 -17.21 4.98 -29.97
CA VAL A 512 -16.86 6.40 -29.83
C VAL A 512 -18.03 7.22 -29.28
N ASN A 513 -17.74 8.33 -28.61
CA ASN A 513 -18.68 9.43 -28.49
C ASN A 513 -18.15 10.60 -29.29
N ILE A 514 -18.83 10.88 -30.40
CA ILE A 514 -18.50 11.92 -31.36
C ILE A 514 -19.77 12.65 -31.79
N ASN A 515 -19.62 13.88 -32.25
CA ASN A 515 -20.68 14.59 -32.95
C ASN A 515 -20.63 14.31 -34.47
N PRO A 516 -21.67 13.69 -35.08
CA PRO A 516 -21.71 13.40 -36.51
C PRO A 516 -21.83 14.64 -37.41
N TYR A 517 -22.04 15.83 -36.83
CA TYR A 517 -21.97 17.10 -37.55
C TYR A 517 -20.59 17.35 -38.17
N PHE A 518 -19.53 16.86 -37.52
CA PHE A 518 -18.17 16.91 -38.05
C PHE A 518 -17.81 15.63 -38.80
N GLN A 519 -16.97 15.77 -39.83
CA GLN A 519 -16.33 14.63 -40.47
C GLN A 519 -15.18 14.14 -39.58
N HIS A 520 -15.13 12.82 -39.36
CA HIS A 520 -14.10 12.17 -38.53
C HIS A 520 -13.19 11.29 -39.38
N GLU A 521 -11.94 11.17 -38.97
CA GLU A 521 -10.92 10.30 -39.58
C GLU A 521 -10.43 9.27 -38.56
N ILE A 522 -10.02 8.08 -39.04
CA ILE A 522 -9.36 7.05 -38.22
C ILE A 522 -7.96 6.80 -38.77
N ILE A 523 -6.95 6.89 -37.91
CA ILE A 523 -5.53 6.68 -38.24
C ILE A 523 -4.98 5.58 -37.33
N ILE A 524 -4.21 4.64 -37.89
CA ILE A 524 -3.50 3.59 -37.15
C ILE A 524 -1.99 3.81 -37.35
N ASP A 525 -1.26 4.03 -36.25
CA ASP A 525 0.17 4.39 -36.11
C ASP A 525 0.63 5.66 -36.86
N SER A 526 0.32 5.78 -38.14
CA SER A 526 0.52 6.96 -38.99
C SER A 526 -0.25 6.88 -40.32
N GLU A 527 -1.03 5.82 -40.53
CA GLU A 527 -1.71 5.58 -41.80
C GLU A 527 -3.23 5.60 -41.64
N SER A 528 -3.90 6.25 -42.58
CA SER A 528 -5.36 6.28 -42.60
C SER A 528 -5.96 4.88 -42.74
N CYS A 529 -7.04 4.65 -42.01
CA CYS A 529 -7.87 3.47 -42.15
C CYS A 529 -8.81 3.64 -43.35
N ASN A 530 -9.08 2.56 -44.08
CA ASN A 530 -9.97 2.60 -45.25
C ASN A 530 -11.43 2.43 -44.84
N ASN A 531 -12.36 2.87 -45.70
CA ASN A 531 -13.80 2.62 -45.56
C ASN A 531 -14.40 3.03 -44.20
N VAL A 532 -14.03 4.21 -43.69
CA VAL A 532 -14.57 4.73 -42.43
C VAL A 532 -16.07 4.96 -42.55
N THR A 533 -16.86 4.24 -41.76
CA THR A 533 -18.32 4.41 -41.68
C THR A 533 -18.77 4.56 -40.23
N TYR A 534 -19.71 5.48 -39.98
CA TYR A 534 -20.28 5.71 -38.65
C TYR A 534 -21.69 5.11 -38.56
N GLU A 535 -21.92 4.27 -37.57
CA GLU A 535 -23.24 3.75 -37.21
C GLU A 535 -23.81 4.55 -36.02
N PRO A 536 -24.76 5.48 -36.26
CA PRO A 536 -25.22 6.43 -35.25
C PRO A 536 -26.00 5.77 -34.10
N ILE A 537 -26.68 4.65 -34.33
CA ILE A 537 -27.49 4.01 -33.29
C ILE A 537 -26.59 3.34 -32.25
N SER A 538 -25.60 2.61 -32.73
CA SER A 538 -24.69 1.83 -31.89
C SER A 538 -23.43 2.61 -31.49
N LYS A 539 -23.23 3.81 -32.08
CA LYS A 539 -22.08 4.70 -31.85
C LYS A 539 -20.73 4.03 -32.12
N TYR A 540 -20.65 3.31 -33.23
CA TYR A 540 -19.40 2.71 -33.68
C TYR A 540 -18.92 3.38 -34.96
N LEU A 541 -17.62 3.61 -35.04
CA LEU A 541 -16.92 3.77 -36.30
C LEU A 541 -16.35 2.42 -36.72
N THR A 542 -16.54 2.04 -37.97
CA THR A 542 -15.89 0.86 -38.56
C THR A 542 -14.95 1.30 -39.65
N CYS A 543 -13.79 0.64 -39.74
CA CYS A 543 -12.82 0.88 -40.80
C CYS A 543 -12.00 -0.38 -41.06
N THR A 544 -11.32 -0.45 -42.19
CA THR A 544 -10.53 -1.60 -42.59
C THR A 544 -9.06 -1.27 -42.88
N LYS A 545 -8.16 -2.18 -42.51
CA LYS A 545 -6.72 -2.03 -42.74
C LYS A 545 -6.09 -3.36 -43.14
N SER A 546 -5.19 -3.32 -44.13
CA SER A 546 -4.39 -4.48 -44.56
C SER A 546 -2.94 -4.32 -44.10
N GLU A 547 -2.21 -5.45 -43.99
CA GLU A 547 -0.75 -5.50 -43.76
C GLU A 547 -0.26 -4.90 -42.43
N LEU A 548 -1.01 -5.05 -41.33
CA LEU A 548 -0.53 -4.66 -40.00
C LEU A 548 0.36 -5.73 -39.38
N SER A 549 1.49 -5.30 -38.81
CA SER A 549 2.38 -6.18 -38.06
C SER A 549 1.85 -6.41 -36.64
N PRO A 550 1.91 -7.64 -36.09
CA PRO A 550 1.58 -7.89 -34.70
C PRO A 550 2.45 -7.04 -33.76
N GLY A 551 1.88 -6.57 -32.66
CA GLY A 551 2.58 -5.72 -31.69
C GLY A 551 1.75 -4.53 -31.21
N PRO A 552 2.36 -3.62 -30.44
CA PRO A 552 1.74 -2.38 -30.01
C PRO A 552 1.37 -1.50 -31.21
N GLN A 553 0.18 -0.94 -31.17
CA GLN A 553 -0.42 -0.11 -32.20
C GLN A 553 -1.19 1.03 -31.53
N THR A 554 -1.27 2.18 -32.20
CA THR A 554 -2.03 3.34 -31.73
C THR A 554 -3.12 3.68 -32.73
N LEU A 555 -4.38 3.66 -32.29
CA LEU A 555 -5.53 4.10 -33.08
C LEU A 555 -5.95 5.49 -32.63
N THR A 556 -6.07 6.42 -33.58
CA THR A 556 -6.50 7.80 -33.35
C THR A 556 -7.79 8.08 -34.10
N VAL A 557 -8.77 8.68 -33.44
CA VAL A 557 -9.97 9.25 -34.05
C VAL A 557 -9.88 10.76 -33.94
N SER A 558 -10.14 11.49 -35.02
CA SER A 558 -10.00 12.95 -35.02
C SER A 558 -11.02 13.66 -35.90
N ASN A 559 -11.23 14.95 -35.62
CA ASN A 559 -11.94 15.92 -36.45
C ASN A 559 -11.11 17.24 -36.53
N PRO A 560 -11.57 18.30 -37.22
CA PRO A 560 -10.80 19.54 -37.38
C PRO A 560 -10.45 20.30 -36.08
N TYR A 561 -11.06 19.95 -34.95
CA TYR A 561 -10.93 20.66 -33.67
C TYR A 561 -10.35 19.79 -32.55
N TYR A 562 -10.65 18.49 -32.53
CA TYR A 562 -10.30 17.57 -31.45
C TYR A 562 -9.86 16.20 -31.97
N ASN A 563 -9.07 15.49 -31.16
CA ASN A 563 -8.67 14.12 -31.40
C ASN A 563 -8.65 13.33 -30.08
N ASP A 564 -8.68 12.01 -30.20
CA ASP A 564 -8.43 11.07 -29.11
C ASP A 564 -7.71 9.83 -29.67
N SER A 565 -6.93 9.16 -28.83
CA SER A 565 -6.07 8.03 -29.23
C SER A 565 -6.12 6.92 -28.19
N ILE A 566 -6.06 5.67 -28.65
CA ILE A 566 -5.99 4.48 -27.79
C ILE A 566 -4.89 3.55 -28.28
N GLU A 567 -4.08 3.08 -27.34
CA GLU A 567 -3.07 2.05 -27.58
C GLU A 567 -3.69 0.67 -27.45
N PHE A 568 -3.33 -0.25 -28.35
CA PHE A 568 -3.75 -1.64 -28.30
C PHE A 568 -2.63 -2.55 -28.80
N VAL A 569 -2.73 -3.84 -28.49
CA VAL A 569 -1.79 -4.84 -29.00
C VAL A 569 -2.51 -5.72 -30.00
N LEU A 570 -2.01 -5.76 -31.22
CA LEU A 570 -2.45 -6.69 -32.24
C LEU A 570 -1.81 -8.07 -31.97
N ILE A 571 -2.62 -9.06 -31.56
CA ILE A 571 -2.14 -10.40 -31.17
C ILE A 571 -2.21 -11.35 -32.36
N GLN A 572 -1.10 -12.03 -32.64
CA GLN A 572 -1.03 -13.12 -33.60
C GLN A 572 -1.51 -14.44 -32.96
N THR A 573 -2.61 -15.02 -33.47
CA THR A 573 -3.23 -16.24 -32.92
C THR A 573 -2.82 -17.53 -33.65
N TYR A 574 -2.09 -17.45 -34.77
CA TYR A 574 -1.50 -18.58 -35.50
C TYR A 574 -0.33 -18.09 -36.39
N PRO A 575 0.60 -18.95 -36.83
CA PRO A 575 0.82 -20.34 -36.41
C PRO A 575 1.44 -20.45 -35.00
N ILE A 576 1.13 -21.52 -34.28
CA ILE A 576 1.68 -21.90 -32.95
C ILE A 576 2.25 -23.30 -33.04
N ILE A 577 3.44 -23.55 -32.48
CA ILE A 577 4.03 -24.88 -32.32
C ILE A 577 4.03 -25.23 -30.83
N SER A 578 3.28 -26.26 -30.42
CA SER A 578 3.10 -26.64 -29.02
C SER A 578 4.05 -27.77 -28.58
N SER A 579 4.28 -28.74 -29.46
CA SER A 579 5.23 -29.85 -29.25
C SER A 579 5.81 -30.34 -30.58
N ALA A 580 6.93 -31.05 -30.52
CA ALA A 580 7.58 -31.63 -31.68
C ALA A 580 8.27 -32.95 -31.31
N SER A 581 8.36 -33.87 -32.27
CA SER A 581 9.04 -35.16 -32.07
C SER A 581 9.72 -35.66 -33.33
N TYR A 582 10.72 -36.53 -33.13
CA TYR A 582 11.32 -37.35 -34.17
C TYR A 582 10.71 -38.75 -34.16
N ASP A 583 10.51 -39.35 -35.33
CA ASP A 583 10.17 -40.77 -35.40
C ASP A 583 11.36 -41.64 -34.96
N LEU A 584 11.12 -42.59 -34.04
CA LEU A 584 12.17 -43.45 -33.47
C LEU A 584 12.80 -44.41 -34.49
N ASN A 585 12.07 -44.79 -35.53
CA ASN A 585 12.55 -45.70 -36.58
C ASN A 585 13.12 -44.93 -37.79
N ASN A 586 12.77 -43.65 -37.92
CA ASN A 586 13.25 -42.75 -38.96
C ASN A 586 13.48 -41.33 -38.42
N PRO A 587 14.66 -41.01 -37.86
CA PRO A 587 14.94 -39.71 -37.23
C PRO A 587 14.94 -38.52 -38.20
N LYS A 588 14.72 -38.74 -39.51
CA LYS A 588 14.50 -37.67 -40.50
C LYS A 588 13.05 -37.20 -40.55
N LEU A 589 12.10 -37.99 -40.05
CA LEU A 589 10.68 -37.64 -40.02
C LEU A 589 10.40 -36.85 -38.74
N VAL A 590 10.01 -35.59 -38.91
CA VAL A 590 9.67 -34.65 -37.84
C VAL A 590 8.16 -34.45 -37.83
N SER A 591 7.55 -34.60 -36.64
CA SER A 591 6.15 -34.27 -36.41
C SER A 591 6.07 -33.01 -35.57
N LEU A 592 5.38 -31.98 -36.07
CA LEU A 592 5.11 -30.72 -35.38
C LEU A 592 3.63 -30.65 -35.02
N PHE A 593 3.32 -30.51 -33.74
CA PHE A 593 1.96 -30.35 -33.24
C PHE A 593 1.72 -28.91 -32.84
N GLY A 594 0.51 -28.39 -33.07
CA GLY A 594 0.20 -27.01 -32.75
C GLY A 594 -1.12 -26.52 -33.33
N TYR A 595 -1.19 -25.24 -33.66
CA TYR A 595 -2.33 -24.63 -34.35
C TYR A 595 -1.85 -23.84 -35.56
N PHE A 596 -2.15 -24.34 -36.76
CA PHE A 596 -1.64 -23.84 -38.04
C PHE A 596 -2.73 -23.20 -38.91
N GLY A 597 -3.89 -22.85 -38.34
CA GLY A 597 -5.03 -22.25 -39.05
C GLY A 597 -5.97 -23.24 -39.75
N THR A 598 -7.18 -22.80 -40.08
CA THR A 598 -8.31 -23.64 -40.53
C THR A 598 -8.28 -24.04 -42.00
N TYR A 599 -7.48 -23.41 -42.87
CA TYR A 599 -7.52 -23.65 -44.33
C TYR A 599 -6.12 -23.71 -44.97
N GLY A 600 -5.82 -24.83 -45.64
CA GLY A 600 -4.90 -24.94 -46.78
C GLY A 600 -3.43 -24.53 -46.63
N GLN A 601 -2.95 -24.12 -45.45
CA GLN A 601 -1.58 -23.66 -45.14
C GLN A 601 -0.71 -23.37 -46.38
N SER A 602 -0.96 -22.26 -47.08
CA SER A 602 -0.17 -21.88 -48.26
C SER A 602 1.21 -21.36 -47.85
N ASN A 603 2.19 -21.43 -48.76
CA ASN A 603 3.52 -20.85 -48.57
C ASN A 603 4.23 -21.25 -47.26
N LEU A 604 4.06 -22.50 -46.84
CA LEU A 604 4.67 -23.04 -45.62
C LEU A 604 6.16 -23.33 -45.84
N SER A 605 7.02 -22.73 -45.02
CA SER A 605 8.46 -22.97 -44.96
C SER A 605 8.86 -23.36 -43.54
N ILE A 606 9.62 -24.44 -43.39
CA ILE A 606 10.03 -24.98 -42.09
C ILE A 606 11.52 -25.28 -42.12
N THR A 607 12.24 -24.79 -41.12
CA THR A 607 13.66 -25.08 -40.91
C THR A 607 13.92 -25.52 -39.46
N ILE A 608 14.88 -26.42 -39.28
CA ILE A 608 15.39 -26.83 -37.96
C ILE A 608 16.74 -26.15 -37.73
N ASN A 609 16.89 -25.49 -36.57
CA ASN A 609 18.03 -24.66 -36.21
C ASN A 609 18.43 -23.65 -37.30
N ASN A 610 17.45 -23.04 -37.99
CA ASN A 610 17.64 -22.13 -39.14
C ASN A 610 18.49 -22.70 -40.30
N THR A 611 18.82 -23.99 -40.30
CA THR A 611 19.87 -24.56 -41.18
C THR A 611 19.44 -25.80 -41.93
N LEU A 612 18.52 -26.59 -41.37
CA LEU A 612 18.04 -27.82 -41.99
C LEU A 612 16.62 -27.63 -42.51
N ASP A 613 16.44 -27.60 -43.82
CA ASP A 613 15.12 -27.53 -44.43
C ASP A 613 14.29 -28.79 -44.12
N CYS A 614 13.03 -28.60 -43.75
CA CYS A 614 12.09 -29.67 -43.48
C CYS A 614 10.95 -29.63 -44.50
N LYS A 615 10.98 -30.55 -45.47
CA LYS A 615 10.00 -30.60 -46.57
C LYS A 615 8.68 -31.17 -46.07
N VAL A 616 7.62 -30.39 -46.17
CA VAL A 616 6.28 -30.77 -45.69
C VAL A 616 5.78 -32.00 -46.46
N VAL A 617 5.46 -33.05 -45.71
CA VAL A 617 4.90 -34.33 -46.20
C VAL A 617 3.39 -34.33 -46.06
N ASP A 618 2.90 -33.91 -44.90
CA ASP A 618 1.48 -33.82 -44.59
C ASP A 618 1.23 -32.61 -43.69
N LYS A 619 0.06 -31.99 -43.82
CA LYS A 619 -0.31 -30.79 -43.06
C LYS A 619 -1.80 -30.75 -42.79
N SER A 620 -2.14 -30.32 -41.59
CA SER A 620 -3.49 -30.10 -41.11
C SER A 620 -3.50 -28.89 -40.17
N GLN A 621 -4.68 -28.56 -39.65
CA GLN A 621 -4.83 -27.49 -38.66
C GLN A 621 -4.02 -27.73 -37.38
N SER A 622 -3.74 -29.00 -37.01
CA SER A 622 -3.10 -29.34 -35.73
C SER A 622 -1.79 -30.11 -35.82
N LEU A 623 -1.43 -30.58 -37.02
CA LEU A 623 -0.26 -31.43 -37.26
C LEU A 623 0.39 -31.06 -38.58
N ILE A 624 1.71 -30.90 -38.56
CA ILE A 624 2.56 -30.86 -39.74
C ILE A 624 3.61 -31.95 -39.63
N ASN A 625 3.65 -32.85 -40.61
CA ASN A 625 4.74 -33.80 -40.77
C ASN A 625 5.69 -33.29 -41.84
N CYS A 626 6.98 -33.26 -41.55
CA CYS A 626 7.98 -32.85 -42.52
C CYS A 626 9.20 -33.78 -42.49
N LEU A 627 9.88 -33.90 -43.64
CA LEU A 627 11.03 -34.77 -43.83
C LEU A 627 12.30 -33.92 -44.00
N LEU A 628 13.31 -34.23 -43.20
CA LEU A 628 14.63 -33.59 -43.28
C LEU A 628 15.47 -34.23 -44.40
N ASP A 629 16.22 -33.41 -45.12
CA ASP A 629 17.13 -33.88 -46.19
C ASP A 629 18.29 -34.74 -45.59
N GLN A 630 18.77 -34.40 -44.40
CA GLN A 630 19.78 -35.13 -43.65
C GLN A 630 19.34 -35.43 -42.21
N ALA A 631 19.92 -36.47 -41.60
CA ALA A 631 19.64 -36.79 -40.21
C ALA A 631 20.16 -35.65 -39.30
N PRO A 632 19.38 -35.17 -38.33
CA PRO A 632 19.81 -34.11 -37.44
C PRO A 632 20.87 -34.63 -36.45
N ASN A 633 21.69 -33.71 -35.94
CA ASN A 633 22.64 -34.04 -34.88
C ASN A 633 21.89 -34.40 -33.59
N TYR A 634 22.47 -35.28 -32.78
CA TYR A 634 21.98 -35.53 -31.43
C TYR A 634 22.04 -34.26 -30.58
N GLY A 635 21.06 -34.10 -29.69
CA GLY A 635 20.90 -32.92 -28.84
C GLY A 635 19.62 -32.15 -29.11
N LEU A 636 19.55 -30.94 -28.55
CA LEU A 636 18.40 -30.04 -28.66
C LEU A 636 18.41 -29.30 -30.00
N SER A 637 17.22 -29.12 -30.59
CA SER A 637 16.99 -28.41 -31.84
C SER A 637 15.76 -27.53 -31.76
N SER A 638 15.83 -26.37 -32.41
CA SER A 638 14.76 -25.39 -32.51
C SER A 638 14.07 -25.48 -33.86
N VAL A 639 12.80 -25.11 -33.93
CA VAL A 639 12.00 -25.11 -35.16
C VAL A 639 11.64 -23.68 -35.52
N GLN A 640 11.86 -23.29 -36.78
CA GLN A 640 11.37 -22.04 -37.34
C GLN A 640 10.38 -22.35 -38.46
N LEU A 641 9.21 -21.74 -38.38
CA LEU A 641 8.11 -21.96 -39.31
C LEU A 641 7.57 -20.61 -39.80
N GLN A 642 7.52 -20.46 -41.11
CA GLN A 642 6.84 -19.37 -41.78
C GLN A 642 5.61 -19.91 -42.48
N LEU A 643 4.45 -19.32 -42.19
CA LEU A 643 3.18 -19.61 -42.86
C LEU A 643 2.67 -18.30 -43.47
N ASP A 644 2.75 -18.18 -44.80
CA ASP A 644 2.50 -16.92 -45.52
C ASP A 644 3.41 -15.78 -45.01
N SER A 645 2.85 -14.69 -44.48
CA SER A 645 3.60 -13.57 -43.88
C SER A 645 3.81 -13.70 -42.37
N LEU A 646 3.34 -14.78 -41.76
CA LEU A 646 3.37 -14.99 -40.31
C LEU A 646 4.51 -15.95 -39.94
N ASN A 647 5.40 -15.47 -39.09
CA ASN A 647 6.52 -16.27 -38.59
C ASN A 647 6.20 -16.81 -37.19
N THR A 648 6.71 -18.00 -36.89
CA THR A 648 6.72 -18.57 -35.53
C THR A 648 8.01 -19.37 -35.31
N SER A 649 8.49 -19.40 -34.07
CA SER A 649 9.69 -20.13 -33.68
C SER A 649 9.45 -20.86 -32.36
N ALA A 650 9.88 -22.12 -32.29
CA ALA A 650 9.88 -22.92 -31.07
C ALA A 650 11.31 -23.35 -30.73
N TRP A 651 11.88 -22.74 -29.70
CA TRP A 651 13.26 -22.97 -29.29
C TRP A 651 13.41 -24.28 -28.50
N ASN A 652 14.44 -25.07 -28.84
CA ASN A 652 14.81 -26.32 -28.15
C ASN A 652 13.67 -27.35 -27.98
N ILE A 653 12.67 -27.31 -28.87
CA ILE A 653 11.47 -28.15 -28.77
C ILE A 653 11.69 -29.59 -29.23
N LEU A 654 12.77 -29.85 -29.99
CA LEU A 654 13.15 -31.18 -30.47
C LEU A 654 14.37 -31.69 -29.70
N TYR A 655 14.31 -32.90 -29.15
CA TYR A 655 15.45 -33.55 -28.48
C TYR A 655 15.74 -34.93 -29.08
N LEU A 656 16.87 -35.07 -29.78
CA LEU A 656 17.32 -36.36 -30.32
C LEU A 656 18.41 -36.95 -29.43
N ARG A 657 18.14 -38.07 -28.75
CA ARG A 657 19.10 -38.73 -27.85
C ARG A 657 20.12 -39.57 -28.63
N PRO A 658 21.42 -39.52 -28.30
CA PRO A 658 22.41 -40.42 -28.89
C PRO A 658 22.15 -41.87 -28.48
N PRO A 659 22.37 -42.85 -29.38
CA PRO A 659 22.44 -44.25 -29.00
C PRO A 659 23.67 -44.45 -28.09
N SER A 660 23.50 -45.26 -27.04
CA SER A 660 24.55 -45.54 -26.06
C SER A 660 25.72 -46.30 -26.69
N ASP A 661 26.78 -45.60 -27.07
CA ASP A 661 28.01 -46.16 -27.64
C ASP A 661 29.22 -45.86 -26.73
N THR A 662 29.80 -46.88 -26.07
CA THR A 662 31.21 -46.88 -25.64
C THR A 662 31.80 -48.30 -25.66
N SER A 663 33.07 -48.39 -26.09
CA SER A 663 33.85 -49.61 -26.37
C SER A 663 34.47 -50.31 -25.15
N ASP A 664 34.08 -49.96 -23.94
CA ASP A 664 34.33 -50.75 -22.72
C ASP A 664 33.01 -51.44 -22.37
N THR A 665 33.03 -52.68 -21.87
CA THR A 665 31.76 -53.25 -21.35
C THR A 665 31.25 -52.32 -20.25
N PRO A 666 29.95 -52.02 -20.18
CA PRO A 666 29.39 -51.13 -19.14
C PRO A 666 29.87 -51.51 -17.74
N GLN A 667 30.03 -52.82 -17.49
CA GLN A 667 30.60 -53.38 -16.27
C GLN A 667 32.05 -52.91 -15.98
N GLN A 668 32.95 -52.94 -16.96
CA GLN A 668 34.35 -52.53 -16.80
C GLN A 668 34.48 -51.02 -16.58
N GLN A 669 33.63 -50.24 -17.24
CA GLN A 669 33.58 -48.79 -17.07
C GLN A 669 33.11 -48.42 -15.66
N CYS A 670 32.04 -49.08 -15.19
CA CYS A 670 31.57 -48.98 -13.81
C CYS A 670 32.66 -49.33 -12.79
N GLN A 671 33.37 -50.45 -12.98
CA GLN A 671 34.42 -50.90 -12.05
C GLN A 671 35.55 -49.88 -11.90
N LYS A 672 36.01 -49.29 -13.02
CA LYS A 672 37.08 -48.27 -13.02
C LYS A 672 36.63 -46.95 -12.38
N GLN A 673 35.42 -46.48 -12.69
CA GLN A 673 34.96 -45.15 -12.29
C GLN A 673 34.46 -45.08 -10.85
N THR A 674 33.98 -46.20 -10.31
CA THR A 674 33.33 -46.26 -9.00
C THR A 674 34.15 -47.00 -7.97
N SER A 675 35.39 -47.40 -8.30
CA SER A 675 36.18 -48.32 -7.46
C SER A 675 35.40 -49.59 -7.10
N ASN A 676 34.70 -50.15 -8.09
CA ASN A 676 33.73 -51.24 -7.93
C ASN A 676 32.70 -50.94 -6.83
N CYS A 677 31.88 -49.92 -7.06
CA CYS A 677 30.77 -49.51 -6.20
C CYS A 677 31.19 -49.09 -4.79
N TYR A 678 32.31 -48.36 -4.71
CA TYR A 678 32.92 -47.85 -3.50
C TYR A 678 33.11 -48.93 -2.41
N GLY A 679 33.21 -50.21 -2.79
CA GLY A 679 33.33 -51.35 -1.87
C GLY A 679 32.02 -51.82 -1.23
N HIS A 680 30.89 -51.16 -1.52
CA HIS A 680 29.57 -51.43 -0.95
C HIS A 680 28.59 -52.02 -1.98
N GLY A 681 29.09 -52.60 -3.07
CA GLY A 681 28.27 -53.20 -4.12
C GLY A 681 29.10 -53.93 -5.17
N ILE A 682 28.45 -54.38 -6.25
CA ILE A 682 29.09 -55.04 -7.40
C ILE A 682 28.55 -54.44 -8.70
N CYS A 683 29.43 -54.05 -9.63
CA CYS A 683 29.02 -53.62 -10.96
C CYS A 683 28.45 -54.81 -11.76
N ASN A 684 27.20 -54.71 -12.21
CA ASN A 684 26.58 -55.71 -13.07
C ASN A 684 26.99 -55.55 -14.55
N ILE A 685 26.53 -56.46 -15.41
CA ILE A 685 26.85 -56.48 -16.84
C ILE A 685 26.43 -55.20 -17.59
N ASN A 686 25.47 -54.45 -17.05
CA ASN A 686 24.96 -53.20 -17.59
C ASN A 686 25.69 -51.98 -17.03
N GLY A 687 26.75 -52.16 -16.23
CA GLY A 687 27.52 -51.06 -15.66
C GLY A 687 26.82 -50.36 -14.50
N ILE A 688 25.88 -51.04 -13.85
CA ILE A 688 25.12 -50.50 -12.73
C ILE A 688 25.63 -51.14 -11.45
N CYS A 689 25.86 -50.32 -10.43
CA CYS A 689 26.20 -50.79 -9.11
C CYS A 689 25.02 -51.49 -8.43
N GLN A 690 25.17 -52.79 -8.16
CA GLN A 690 24.29 -53.55 -7.29
C GLN A 690 24.75 -53.35 -5.85
N CYS A 691 24.16 -52.36 -5.19
CA CYS A 691 24.50 -52.03 -3.81
C CYS A 691 24.07 -53.10 -2.82
N GLN A 692 24.83 -53.21 -1.74
CA GLN A 692 24.44 -53.93 -0.54
C GLN A 692 23.24 -53.21 0.13
N ASP A 693 22.48 -53.92 0.96
CA ASP A 693 21.28 -53.38 1.60
C ASP A 693 21.55 -52.03 2.30
N ASN A 694 20.63 -51.08 2.13
CA ASN A 694 20.66 -49.71 2.63
C ASN A 694 21.75 -48.79 2.02
N TYR A 695 22.42 -49.16 0.92
CA TYR A 695 23.32 -48.27 0.18
C TYR A 695 22.69 -47.72 -1.09
N ASN A 696 23.00 -46.47 -1.41
CA ASN A 696 22.34 -45.72 -2.46
C ASN A 696 22.79 -46.13 -3.87
N PRO A 697 21.92 -46.71 -4.72
CA PRO A 697 22.29 -47.09 -6.09
C PRO A 697 22.61 -45.89 -6.98
N THR A 698 22.09 -44.70 -6.65
CA THR A 698 22.21 -43.49 -7.49
C THR A 698 23.55 -42.78 -7.37
N ASP A 699 24.34 -43.07 -6.33
CA ASP A 699 25.70 -42.56 -6.15
C ASP A 699 26.77 -43.66 -6.22
N ASN A 700 26.40 -44.81 -6.81
CA ASN A 700 27.24 -46.00 -6.92
C ASN A 700 27.62 -46.62 -5.57
N CYS A 701 26.70 -46.60 -4.60
CA CYS A 701 26.87 -47.14 -3.25
C CYS A 701 27.86 -46.36 -2.37
N LEU A 702 27.98 -45.06 -2.63
CA LEU A 702 28.84 -44.17 -1.84
C LEU A 702 28.19 -43.89 -0.47
N THR A 703 26.89 -43.57 -0.45
CA THR A 703 26.14 -43.21 0.78
C THR A 703 25.13 -44.28 1.18
N LYS A 704 24.68 -44.23 2.44
CA LYS A 704 23.60 -45.08 2.98
C LYS A 704 22.27 -44.33 3.05
N PHE A 705 21.17 -45.06 2.89
CA PHE A 705 19.84 -44.61 3.25
C PHE A 705 19.64 -44.70 4.77
N ILE A 706 18.98 -43.71 5.37
CA ILE A 706 18.33 -43.91 6.67
C ILE A 706 17.01 -44.63 6.38
N THR A 707 16.60 -45.57 7.23
CA THR A 707 15.18 -45.83 7.51
C THR A 707 14.72 -44.86 8.60
N PRO A 708 14.20 -43.66 8.29
CA PRO A 708 13.70 -42.81 9.35
C PRO A 708 12.34 -43.38 9.75
N SER A 709 12.03 -43.32 11.05
CA SER A 709 10.64 -43.12 11.46
C SER A 709 10.24 -41.72 10.97
N ILE A 710 9.88 -41.61 9.69
CA ILE A 710 9.42 -40.36 9.08
C ILE A 710 8.24 -39.88 9.93
N GLY A 711 8.42 -38.74 10.57
CA GLY A 711 7.35 -38.07 11.31
C GLY A 711 6.16 -37.78 10.38
N PRO A 712 4.97 -37.53 10.93
CA PRO A 712 3.82 -37.17 10.11
C PRO A 712 4.18 -35.95 9.23
N ILE A 713 3.97 -36.06 7.92
CA ILE A 713 4.02 -34.91 7.02
C ILE A 713 3.05 -33.87 7.57
N HIS A 714 3.56 -32.68 7.88
CA HIS A 714 2.76 -31.54 8.29
C HIS A 714 2.53 -30.67 7.06
N PRO A 715 1.47 -30.91 6.27
CA PRO A 715 1.18 -30.06 5.13
C PRO A 715 0.89 -28.64 5.61
N ASN A 716 1.52 -27.66 4.97
CA ASN A 716 1.17 -26.26 5.19
C ASN A 716 -0.30 -26.06 4.76
N THR A 717 -1.07 -25.39 5.61
CA THR A 717 -2.51 -25.16 5.40
C THR A 717 -2.81 -23.90 4.59
N THR A 718 -1.80 -23.09 4.26
CA THR A 718 -1.97 -21.81 3.55
C THR A 718 -1.25 -21.74 2.22
N ASP A 719 -0.13 -22.45 2.06
CA ASP A 719 0.74 -22.33 0.88
C ASP A 719 1.22 -23.69 0.34
N PRO A 720 1.49 -23.83 -0.96
CA PRO A 720 2.01 -25.06 -1.58
C PRO A 720 3.51 -25.25 -1.28
N THR A 721 3.84 -25.37 0.00
CA THR A 721 5.21 -25.56 0.52
C THR A 721 5.36 -26.95 1.10
N VAL A 722 6.43 -27.66 0.73
CA VAL A 722 6.84 -28.89 1.40
C VAL A 722 7.92 -28.54 2.42
N SER A 723 7.65 -28.80 3.71
CA SER A 723 8.65 -28.78 4.79
C SER A 723 8.75 -30.17 5.40
N LEU A 724 9.94 -30.76 5.40
CA LEU A 724 10.22 -32.02 6.07
C LEU A 724 11.21 -31.77 7.20
N ASP A 725 10.84 -32.13 8.42
CA ASP A 725 11.77 -32.24 9.55
C ASP A 725 12.12 -33.71 9.76
N VAL A 726 13.35 -34.07 9.41
CA VAL A 726 13.92 -35.41 9.66
C VAL A 726 15.19 -35.22 10.48
N ASP A 727 15.17 -35.65 11.74
CA ASP A 727 16.31 -35.60 12.67
C ASP A 727 17.01 -34.21 12.73
N GLY A 728 16.23 -33.11 12.69
CA GLY A 728 16.73 -31.74 12.78
C GLY A 728 17.28 -31.19 11.46
N ILE A 729 16.83 -31.73 10.33
CA ILE A 729 17.07 -31.24 8.97
C ILE A 729 15.74 -30.77 8.42
N ASP A 730 15.61 -29.45 8.20
CA ASP A 730 14.44 -28.83 7.58
C ASP A 730 14.66 -28.69 6.08
N PHE A 731 13.97 -29.51 5.28
CA PHE A 731 13.99 -29.43 3.82
C PHE A 731 12.76 -28.64 3.34
N GLN A 732 12.99 -27.44 2.81
CA GLN A 732 11.95 -26.56 2.26
C GLN A 732 12.01 -26.51 0.74
N PHE A 733 10.91 -26.84 0.06
CA PHE A 733 10.74 -26.70 -1.38
C PHE A 733 9.38 -26.05 -1.69
N GLU A 734 9.37 -24.93 -2.42
CA GLU A 734 8.16 -24.14 -2.67
C GLU A 734 8.07 -23.58 -4.09
N VAL A 735 6.84 -23.41 -4.58
CA VAL A 735 6.54 -22.69 -5.83
C VAL A 735 6.45 -21.19 -5.54
N VAL A 736 7.27 -20.38 -6.21
CA VAL A 736 7.34 -18.93 -5.97
C VAL A 736 6.49 -18.14 -6.97
N SER A 737 6.68 -18.40 -8.26
CA SER A 737 5.98 -17.68 -9.32
C SER A 737 5.87 -18.49 -10.61
N ILE A 738 4.94 -18.08 -11.46
CA ILE A 738 4.80 -18.53 -12.85
C ILE A 738 5.03 -17.32 -13.74
N GLN A 739 6.02 -17.40 -14.63
CA GLN A 739 6.45 -16.31 -15.51
C GLN A 739 6.15 -16.64 -16.97
N GLU A 740 5.63 -15.68 -17.72
CA GLU A 740 5.59 -15.71 -19.18
C GLU A 740 6.82 -15.00 -19.73
N LEU A 741 7.53 -15.64 -20.64
CA LEU A 741 8.75 -15.15 -21.25
C LEU A 741 8.54 -14.85 -22.73
N ASP A 742 9.10 -13.77 -23.25
CA ASP A 742 9.13 -13.48 -24.69
C ASP A 742 10.22 -14.28 -25.43
N SER A 743 10.36 -14.05 -26.75
CA SER A 743 11.38 -14.69 -27.59
C SER A 743 12.83 -14.40 -27.18
N ASN A 744 13.05 -13.35 -26.36
CA ASN A 744 14.35 -12.98 -25.81
C ASN A 744 14.55 -13.47 -24.37
N SER A 745 13.65 -14.33 -23.87
CA SER A 745 13.63 -14.81 -22.48
C SER A 745 13.40 -13.70 -21.43
N SER A 746 12.80 -12.57 -21.83
CA SER A 746 12.41 -11.49 -20.91
C SER A 746 11.01 -11.74 -20.35
N ILE A 747 10.78 -11.42 -19.08
CA ILE A 747 9.49 -11.64 -18.41
C ILE A 747 8.48 -10.61 -18.91
N VAL A 748 7.38 -11.06 -19.50
CA VAL A 748 6.26 -10.23 -19.98
C VAL A 748 5.01 -10.30 -19.10
N LYS A 749 4.82 -11.40 -18.36
CA LYS A 749 3.81 -11.54 -17.30
C LYS A 749 4.38 -12.37 -16.15
N GLU A 750 3.96 -12.08 -14.92
CA GLU A 750 4.36 -12.87 -13.75
C GLU A 750 3.21 -12.99 -12.75
N LEU A 751 2.93 -14.23 -12.35
CA LEU A 751 1.99 -14.60 -11.31
C LEU A 751 2.78 -15.01 -10.06
N PHE A 752 2.86 -14.11 -9.08
CA PHE A 752 3.43 -14.43 -7.77
C PHE A 752 2.44 -15.25 -6.95
N ILE A 753 2.84 -16.46 -6.57
CA ILE A 753 1.97 -17.41 -5.90
C ILE A 753 1.54 -16.92 -4.50
N SER A 754 2.41 -16.20 -3.79
CA SER A 754 2.16 -15.67 -2.44
C SER A 754 1.09 -14.58 -2.36
N ASN A 755 0.66 -14.01 -3.50
CA ASN A 755 -0.34 -12.94 -3.53
C ASN A 755 -1.78 -13.46 -3.44
N TYR A 756 -2.01 -14.76 -3.59
CA TYR A 756 -3.32 -15.37 -3.74
C TYR A 756 -3.58 -16.44 -2.67
N VAL A 757 -4.86 -16.72 -2.43
CA VAL A 757 -5.28 -17.75 -1.47
C VAL A 757 -5.33 -19.13 -2.12
N TRP A 758 -4.90 -20.17 -1.41
CA TRP A 758 -4.98 -21.56 -1.85
C TRP A 758 -6.10 -22.33 -1.16
N ILE A 759 -6.84 -23.12 -1.94
CA ILE A 759 -7.80 -24.11 -1.45
C ILE A 759 -7.03 -25.42 -1.27
N VAL A 760 -6.94 -25.91 -0.03
CA VAL A 760 -6.15 -27.09 0.32
C VAL A 760 -7.05 -28.28 0.59
N ASN A 761 -6.85 -29.38 -0.14
CA ASN A 761 -7.53 -30.65 0.06
C ASN A 761 -6.54 -31.73 0.47
N LEU A 762 -6.70 -32.26 1.68
CA LEU A 762 -5.87 -33.33 2.24
C LEU A 762 -6.57 -34.68 2.13
N MET A 763 -5.94 -35.63 1.45
CA MET A 763 -6.37 -37.02 1.36
C MET A 763 -5.30 -37.91 2.00
N THR A 764 -5.62 -38.51 3.14
CA THR A 764 -4.73 -39.45 3.84
C THR A 764 -5.37 -40.83 3.94
N ASN A 765 -4.57 -41.86 3.68
CA ASN A 765 -4.87 -43.23 4.09
C ASN A 765 -3.62 -43.84 4.78
N ASN A 766 -3.68 -45.11 5.20
CA ASN A 766 -2.59 -45.75 5.94
C ASN A 766 -1.26 -45.91 5.14
N ILE A 767 -1.27 -45.65 3.82
CA ILE A 767 -0.13 -45.88 2.92
C ILE A 767 0.30 -44.59 2.22
N THR A 768 -0.65 -43.75 1.81
CA THR A 768 -0.45 -42.59 0.96
C THR A 768 -1.09 -41.34 1.55
N THR A 769 -0.36 -40.24 1.49
CA THR A 769 -0.82 -38.88 1.79
C THR A 769 -0.75 -38.07 0.50
N VAL A 770 -1.86 -37.47 0.09
CA VAL A 770 -1.95 -36.57 -1.07
C VAL A 770 -2.53 -35.24 -0.60
N VAL A 771 -1.90 -34.14 -1.02
CA VAL A 771 -2.30 -32.78 -0.69
C VAL A 771 -2.44 -32.02 -2.00
N ASP A 772 -3.65 -31.58 -2.30
CA ASP A 772 -3.96 -30.78 -3.48
C ASP A 772 -4.15 -29.33 -3.06
N TYR A 773 -3.35 -28.45 -3.65
CA TYR A 773 -3.43 -27.00 -3.50
C TYR A 773 -4.00 -26.45 -4.80
N GLN A 774 -5.18 -25.83 -4.75
CA GLN A 774 -5.80 -25.16 -5.88
C GLN A 774 -5.78 -23.64 -5.67
N LEU A 775 -5.16 -22.91 -6.58
CA LEU A 775 -5.05 -21.46 -6.52
C LEU A 775 -6.43 -20.82 -6.72
N ASN A 776 -6.82 -19.92 -5.83
CA ASN A 776 -8.00 -19.08 -6.01
C ASN A 776 -7.57 -17.72 -6.58
N SER A 777 -7.67 -17.57 -7.90
CA SER A 777 -7.29 -16.35 -8.63
C SER A 777 -8.20 -15.14 -8.35
N THR A 778 -9.33 -15.32 -7.66
CA THR A 778 -10.28 -14.23 -7.35
C THR A 778 -10.13 -13.61 -5.95
N LEU A 779 -9.29 -14.20 -5.07
CA LEU A 779 -9.11 -13.74 -3.69
C LEU A 779 -7.64 -13.41 -3.42
N LEU A 780 -7.37 -12.16 -3.09
CA LEU A 780 -6.04 -11.68 -2.68
C LEU A 780 -5.75 -12.02 -1.21
N SER A 781 -4.50 -12.40 -0.92
CA SER A 781 -4.03 -12.66 0.44
C SER A 781 -3.92 -11.37 1.27
N SER A 782 -4.26 -11.43 2.56
CA SER A 782 -4.27 -10.28 3.49
C SER A 782 -2.91 -9.63 3.76
N SER A 783 -1.82 -10.25 3.29
CA SER A 783 -0.45 -9.71 3.35
C SER A 783 -0.10 -8.80 2.17
N SER A 784 -0.97 -8.67 1.15
CA SER A 784 -0.75 -7.80 0.01
C SER A 784 -1.21 -6.36 0.29
N SER A 785 -0.28 -5.49 0.68
CA SER A 785 -0.53 -4.05 0.91
C SER A 785 -0.44 -3.19 -0.36
N SER A 786 -0.31 -3.79 -1.54
CA SER A 786 -0.30 -3.08 -2.81
C SER A 786 -1.67 -3.13 -3.48
N SER A 787 -2.24 -1.95 -3.72
CA SER A 787 -3.36 -1.73 -4.64
C SER A 787 -2.92 -2.03 -6.07
N ASN A 788 -2.74 -3.30 -6.43
CA ASN A 788 -2.40 -3.69 -7.79
C ASN A 788 -3.68 -3.97 -8.59
N THR A 789 -3.87 -3.17 -9.64
CA THR A 789 -4.93 -3.25 -10.67
C THR A 789 -4.90 -4.51 -11.54
N ASN A 790 -4.14 -5.55 -11.13
CA ASN A 790 -3.89 -6.76 -11.92
C ASN A 790 -4.84 -7.93 -11.61
N SER A 791 -5.84 -7.72 -10.74
CA SER A 791 -6.81 -8.75 -10.34
C SER A 791 -7.54 -9.40 -11.53
N THR A 792 -7.77 -8.68 -12.63
CA THR A 792 -8.49 -9.18 -13.80
C THR A 792 -7.62 -9.99 -14.77
N LEU A 793 -6.29 -9.88 -14.70
CA LEU A 793 -5.37 -10.48 -15.69
C LEU A 793 -5.28 -12.02 -15.58
N PHE A 794 -5.60 -12.61 -14.42
CA PHE A 794 -5.44 -14.04 -14.16
C PHE A 794 -6.75 -14.75 -13.73
N GLU A 795 -7.91 -14.10 -13.85
CA GLU A 795 -9.19 -14.66 -13.39
C GLU A 795 -9.53 -16.02 -14.01
N SER A 796 -9.16 -16.23 -15.30
CA SER A 796 -9.40 -17.49 -15.99
C SER A 796 -8.35 -18.57 -15.71
N VAL A 797 -7.18 -18.21 -15.17
CA VAL A 797 -6.05 -19.11 -14.97
C VAL A 797 -6.32 -20.04 -13.79
N SER A 798 -6.14 -21.34 -13.98
CA SER A 798 -6.25 -22.34 -12.92
C SER A 798 -4.90 -23.01 -12.69
N VAL A 799 -4.41 -22.93 -11.45
CA VAL A 799 -3.17 -23.55 -11.00
C VAL A 799 -3.50 -24.59 -9.93
N LEU A 800 -3.09 -25.84 -10.16
CA LEU A 800 -3.22 -26.95 -9.23
C LEU A 800 -1.82 -27.50 -8.91
N SER A 801 -1.43 -27.49 -7.64
CA SER A 801 -0.20 -28.10 -7.15
C SER A 801 -0.52 -29.30 -6.27
N THR A 802 -0.04 -30.49 -6.63
CA THR A 802 -0.30 -31.73 -5.90
C THR A 802 1.00 -32.25 -5.29
N ILE A 803 1.01 -32.39 -3.96
CA ILE A 803 2.09 -33.03 -3.21
C ILE A 803 1.62 -34.41 -2.78
N SER A 804 2.39 -35.46 -3.08
CA SER A 804 2.03 -36.82 -2.66
C SER A 804 3.22 -37.57 -2.06
N PHE A 805 2.95 -38.30 -0.98
CA PHE A 805 3.87 -39.17 -0.28
C PHE A 805 3.27 -40.56 -0.13
N SER A 806 4.11 -41.59 -0.15
CA SER A 806 3.70 -42.99 0.01
C SER A 806 4.73 -43.75 0.80
N THR A 807 4.32 -44.58 1.75
CA THR A 807 5.20 -45.52 2.47
C THR A 807 5.53 -46.78 1.65
N GLN A 808 4.95 -46.92 0.46
CA GLN A 808 5.24 -48.00 -0.50
C GLN A 808 5.64 -47.45 -1.87
N ALA A 809 6.53 -48.17 -2.56
CA ALA A 809 6.91 -47.86 -3.93
C ALA A 809 5.73 -48.03 -4.89
N ARG A 810 5.68 -47.19 -5.93
CA ARG A 810 4.58 -47.13 -6.90
C ARG A 810 5.10 -46.76 -8.29
N ASP A 811 4.53 -47.37 -9.33
CA ASP A 811 4.74 -46.94 -10.71
C ASP A 811 3.64 -45.96 -11.11
N ILE A 812 4.00 -44.84 -11.71
CA ILE A 812 3.06 -43.87 -12.26
C ILE A 812 3.28 -43.71 -13.75
N GLN A 813 2.19 -43.54 -14.50
CA GLN A 813 2.28 -43.21 -15.91
C GLN A 813 2.38 -41.69 -16.09
N PHE A 814 3.28 -41.25 -16.96
CA PHE A 814 3.45 -39.84 -17.32
C PHE A 814 3.73 -39.72 -18.82
N GLY A 815 2.71 -39.30 -19.58
CA GLY A 815 2.76 -39.34 -21.04
C GLY A 815 2.98 -40.76 -21.55
N ASP A 816 4.00 -40.93 -22.38
CA ASP A 816 4.46 -42.22 -22.94
C ASP A 816 5.45 -42.96 -22.02
N GLN A 817 5.83 -42.39 -20.88
CA GLN A 817 6.80 -42.95 -19.95
C GLN A 817 6.16 -43.52 -18.68
N GLN A 818 6.71 -44.62 -18.18
CA GLN A 818 6.39 -45.16 -16.87
C GLN A 818 7.50 -44.75 -15.89
N LEU A 819 7.13 -44.06 -14.81
CA LEU A 819 8.04 -43.57 -13.80
C LEU A 819 7.90 -44.41 -12.53
N HIS A 820 8.98 -45.06 -12.13
CA HIS A 820 9.08 -45.72 -10.83
C HIS A 820 9.29 -44.66 -9.75
N ILE A 821 8.47 -44.68 -8.69
CA ILE A 821 8.65 -43.86 -7.49
C ILE A 821 8.87 -44.81 -6.31
N ASN A 822 9.90 -44.55 -5.52
CA ASN A 822 10.24 -45.44 -4.41
C ASN A 822 9.31 -45.25 -3.20
N ALA A 823 9.49 -46.11 -2.20
CA ALA A 823 8.82 -45.95 -0.91
C ALA A 823 9.42 -44.74 -0.20
N ASN A 824 8.60 -44.04 0.57
CA ASN A 824 8.95 -42.85 1.36
C ASN A 824 9.36 -41.61 0.54
N SER A 825 9.02 -41.56 -0.74
CA SER A 825 9.36 -40.46 -1.64
C SER A 825 8.20 -39.45 -1.78
N ILE A 826 8.54 -38.18 -1.99
CA ILE A 826 7.59 -37.09 -2.20
C ILE A 826 7.55 -36.72 -3.67
N LYS A 827 6.36 -36.64 -4.25
CA LYS A 827 6.13 -36.16 -5.61
C LYS A 827 5.42 -34.81 -5.57
N LEU A 828 5.90 -33.82 -6.34
CA LEU A 828 5.31 -32.49 -6.48
C LEU A 828 4.88 -32.24 -7.93
N SER A 829 3.60 -32.16 -8.21
CA SER A 829 3.05 -31.93 -9.54
C SER A 829 2.46 -30.54 -9.66
N VAL A 830 2.71 -29.81 -10.76
CA VAL A 830 2.04 -28.52 -11.02
C VAL A 830 1.21 -28.62 -12.32
N ASN A 831 0.02 -28.06 -12.32
CA ASN A 831 -0.87 -28.04 -13.47
C ASN A 831 -1.36 -26.60 -13.66
N ILE A 832 -1.17 -26.06 -14.87
CA ILE A 832 -1.44 -24.65 -15.21
C ILE A 832 -2.32 -24.64 -16.45
N THR A 833 -3.59 -24.28 -16.30
CA THR A 833 -4.55 -24.22 -17.42
C THR A 833 -5.05 -22.80 -17.65
N ASN A 834 -5.52 -22.55 -18.87
CA ASN A 834 -6.11 -21.27 -19.31
C ASN A 834 -5.18 -20.04 -19.24
N TRP A 835 -3.86 -20.23 -19.26
CA TRP A 835 -2.91 -19.12 -19.39
C TRP A 835 -3.11 -18.38 -20.72
N GLN A 836 -3.36 -17.08 -20.66
CA GLN A 836 -3.55 -16.23 -21.84
C GLN A 836 -2.20 -15.63 -22.27
N TYR A 837 -1.52 -16.28 -23.22
CA TYR A 837 -0.23 -15.82 -23.73
C TYR A 837 -0.34 -14.47 -24.44
N SER A 838 0.67 -13.62 -24.28
CA SER A 838 0.78 -12.30 -24.92
C SER A 838 1.21 -12.39 -26.38
N SER A 839 1.80 -13.52 -26.78
CA SER A 839 2.28 -13.80 -28.13
C SER A 839 2.32 -15.30 -28.39
N ASN A 840 2.26 -15.72 -29.65
CA ASN A 840 2.52 -17.09 -30.09
C ASN A 840 4.00 -17.52 -29.96
N LEU A 841 4.91 -16.59 -29.65
CA LEU A 841 6.33 -16.85 -29.40
C LEU A 841 6.68 -16.97 -27.91
N ALA A 842 5.72 -16.69 -27.03
CA ALA A 842 5.96 -16.68 -25.59
C ALA A 842 6.01 -18.09 -24.99
N THR A 843 6.78 -18.28 -23.92
CA THR A 843 6.93 -19.53 -23.16
C THR A 843 6.58 -19.34 -21.69
N LEU A 844 6.40 -20.43 -20.93
CA LEU A 844 6.21 -20.35 -19.47
C LEU A 844 7.44 -20.83 -18.72
N ARG A 845 7.69 -20.25 -17.56
CA ARG A 845 8.65 -20.73 -16.56
C ARG A 845 7.98 -20.84 -15.20
N VAL A 846 8.06 -22.01 -14.59
CA VAL A 846 7.68 -22.20 -13.18
C VAL A 846 8.93 -22.05 -12.31
N VAL A 847 8.87 -21.17 -11.32
CA VAL A 847 10.00 -20.84 -10.44
C VAL A 847 9.82 -21.51 -9.09
N PHE A 848 10.82 -22.30 -8.69
CA PHE A 848 10.90 -22.96 -7.40
C PHE A 848 11.98 -22.35 -6.53
N ARG A 849 11.76 -22.38 -5.22
CA ARG A 849 12.73 -21.96 -4.20
C ARG A 849 13.06 -23.13 -3.28
N THR A 850 14.34 -23.29 -2.98
CA THR A 850 14.86 -24.27 -2.01
C THR A 850 16.05 -23.71 -1.25
N ILE A 851 16.35 -24.27 -0.08
CA ILE A 851 17.55 -23.96 0.71
C ILE A 851 18.57 -25.10 0.50
N ILE A 852 19.83 -24.75 0.25
CA ILE A 852 20.95 -25.69 0.09
C ILE A 852 22.09 -25.34 1.05
N ASN A 853 22.85 -26.35 1.48
CA ASN A 853 24.11 -26.14 2.20
C ASN A 853 25.26 -25.95 1.20
N ASN A 854 26.11 -24.95 1.42
CA ASN A 854 27.18 -24.55 0.49
C ASN A 854 28.33 -25.55 0.44
N ASP A 855 28.64 -26.19 1.56
CA ASP A 855 29.72 -27.18 1.69
C ASP A 855 29.12 -28.50 2.20
N GLN A 856 29.33 -29.59 1.45
CA GLN A 856 28.81 -30.92 1.78
C GLN A 856 29.90 -31.97 1.51
N THR A 857 30.30 -32.72 2.54
CA THR A 857 31.30 -33.79 2.42
C THR A 857 30.76 -35.13 2.93
N VAL A 858 31.32 -36.22 2.40
CA VAL A 858 31.12 -37.60 2.90
C VAL A 858 32.47 -38.23 3.15
N GLU A 859 32.62 -38.98 4.24
CA GLU A 859 33.86 -39.69 4.55
C GLU A 859 33.99 -40.99 3.73
N TYR A 860 35.05 -41.11 2.92
CA TYR A 860 35.37 -42.32 2.17
C TYR A 860 36.87 -42.64 2.26
N ASP A 861 37.22 -43.84 2.70
CA ASP A 861 38.62 -44.29 2.88
C ASP A 861 39.45 -43.31 3.73
N CYS A 862 38.87 -42.86 4.86
CA CYS A 862 39.44 -41.87 5.78
C CYS A 862 39.74 -40.48 5.14
N ASN A 863 39.12 -40.15 4.01
CA ASN A 863 39.23 -38.85 3.35
C ASN A 863 37.85 -38.23 3.12
N GLU A 864 37.72 -36.92 3.34
CA GLU A 864 36.49 -36.18 3.02
C GLU A 864 36.36 -35.96 1.51
N LYS A 865 35.23 -36.38 0.93
CA LYS A 865 34.90 -36.18 -0.48
C LYS A 865 33.77 -35.16 -0.60
N GLN A 866 34.02 -34.06 -1.32
CA GLN A 866 33.04 -33.01 -1.60
C GLN A 866 31.91 -33.52 -2.51
N ILE A 867 30.68 -33.09 -2.23
CA ILE A 867 29.46 -33.40 -3.00
C ILE A 867 28.81 -32.09 -3.41
N ASP A 868 28.59 -31.92 -4.72
CA ASP A 868 27.88 -30.76 -5.25
C ASP A 868 26.39 -30.83 -4.85
N PRO A 869 25.83 -29.77 -4.24
CA PRO A 869 24.42 -29.74 -3.82
C PRO A 869 23.42 -29.77 -4.99
N LEU A 870 23.85 -29.37 -6.19
CA LEU A 870 23.01 -29.23 -7.37
C LEU A 870 23.72 -29.78 -8.61
N SER A 871 23.00 -30.61 -9.37
CA SER A 871 23.39 -31.08 -10.70
C SER A 871 22.20 -30.89 -11.65
N PHE A 872 22.43 -30.98 -12.98
CA PHE A 872 21.38 -30.75 -13.99
C PHE A 872 20.14 -31.64 -13.81
N ASP A 873 20.29 -32.84 -13.23
CA ASP A 873 19.20 -33.80 -13.07
C ASP A 873 18.74 -33.99 -11.60
N TYR A 874 19.54 -33.55 -10.63
CA TYR A 874 19.31 -33.83 -9.21
C TYR A 874 19.66 -32.66 -8.28
N LEU A 875 18.83 -32.49 -7.26
CA LEU A 875 19.11 -31.72 -6.05
C LEU A 875 19.59 -32.68 -4.95
N ARG A 876 20.68 -32.37 -4.26
CA ARG A 876 21.25 -33.19 -3.18
C ARG A 876 21.53 -32.35 -1.94
N VAL A 877 21.21 -32.90 -0.77
CA VAL A 877 21.51 -32.29 0.53
C VAL A 877 22.08 -33.37 1.46
N VAL A 878 23.31 -33.18 1.89
CA VAL A 878 24.04 -34.10 2.79
C VAL A 878 24.28 -33.45 4.14
N LYS A 879 24.08 -34.20 5.24
CA LYS A 879 24.42 -33.83 6.62
C LYS A 879 24.71 -35.09 7.44
N ASP A 880 25.80 -35.13 8.21
CA ASP A 880 26.17 -36.28 9.07
C ASP A 880 26.21 -37.63 8.30
N ASP A 881 26.81 -37.66 7.11
CA ASP A 881 26.87 -38.80 6.16
C ASP A 881 25.50 -39.30 5.63
N ILE A 882 24.44 -38.51 5.80
CA ILE A 882 23.08 -38.81 5.35
C ILE A 882 22.72 -37.92 4.15
N GLN A 883 22.21 -38.52 3.07
CA GLN A 883 21.82 -37.80 1.85
C GLN A 883 20.30 -37.78 1.63
N PHE A 884 19.76 -36.59 1.40
CA PHE A 884 18.47 -36.36 0.73
C PHE A 884 18.73 -36.03 -0.75
N SER A 885 17.98 -36.63 -1.66
CA SER A 885 18.05 -36.35 -3.09
C SER A 885 16.67 -36.16 -3.71
N GLY A 886 16.51 -35.12 -4.51
CA GLY A 886 15.37 -34.97 -5.41
C GLY A 886 15.82 -35.06 -6.87
N ARG A 887 15.02 -35.69 -7.72
CA ARG A 887 15.21 -35.74 -9.18
C ARG A 887 14.28 -34.74 -9.88
N PHE A 888 14.75 -34.13 -10.96
CA PHE A 888 13.87 -33.40 -11.89
C PHE A 888 13.58 -34.25 -13.13
N ILE A 889 12.41 -34.06 -13.74
CA ILE A 889 12.04 -34.72 -15.00
C ILE A 889 12.15 -33.68 -16.12
N ASP A 890 12.87 -34.02 -17.19
CA ASP A 890 13.11 -33.17 -18.37
C ASP A 890 11.96 -33.22 -19.40
N VAL A 891 10.76 -33.59 -18.95
CA VAL A 891 9.58 -33.82 -19.79
C VAL A 891 8.37 -33.12 -19.16
N ALA A 892 7.63 -32.38 -19.97
CA ALA A 892 6.32 -31.80 -19.63
C ALA A 892 5.26 -32.29 -20.63
N LEU A 893 3.98 -31.99 -20.35
CA LEU A 893 2.86 -32.38 -21.22
C LEU A 893 2.20 -31.13 -21.81
N SER A 894 2.23 -31.00 -23.13
CA SER A 894 1.41 -30.01 -23.86
C SER A 894 0.10 -30.68 -24.28
N GLY A 895 -0.96 -30.49 -23.48
CA GLY A 895 -2.15 -31.33 -23.59
C GLY A 895 -1.81 -32.77 -23.20
N ASP A 896 -1.98 -33.72 -24.13
CA ASP A 896 -1.62 -35.13 -23.92
C ASP A 896 -0.27 -35.53 -24.56
N GLN A 897 0.46 -34.58 -25.15
CA GLN A 897 1.71 -34.85 -25.87
C GLN A 897 2.95 -34.52 -25.03
N PRO A 898 3.95 -35.42 -24.94
CA PRO A 898 5.21 -35.12 -24.27
C PRO A 898 6.00 -34.05 -25.02
N THR A 899 6.59 -33.12 -24.27
CA THR A 899 7.50 -32.08 -24.77
C THR A 899 8.71 -31.96 -23.84
N TYR A 900 9.84 -31.52 -24.38
CA TYR A 900 11.03 -31.27 -23.58
C TYR A 900 10.81 -30.09 -22.62
N SER A 901 11.23 -30.24 -21.37
CA SER A 901 11.27 -29.14 -20.39
C SER A 901 12.69 -28.90 -19.92
N LYS A 902 13.11 -27.63 -19.98
CA LYS A 902 14.47 -27.24 -19.58
C LYS A 902 14.47 -26.82 -18.12
N ILE A 903 15.28 -27.51 -17.31
CA ILE A 903 15.57 -27.14 -15.92
C ILE A 903 16.79 -26.22 -15.91
N GLN A 904 16.72 -25.11 -15.16
CA GLN A 904 17.84 -24.19 -15.00
C GLN A 904 17.91 -23.62 -13.59
N LEU A 905 19.12 -23.61 -13.02
CA LEU A 905 19.44 -22.79 -11.85
C LEU A 905 19.77 -21.39 -12.37
N PHE A 906 18.96 -20.39 -12.03
CA PHE A 906 19.19 -19.02 -12.50
C PHE A 906 19.55 -18.04 -11.38
N SER A 907 19.40 -18.42 -10.10
CA SER A 907 19.90 -17.64 -8.97
C SER A 907 20.31 -18.51 -7.79
N MET A 908 21.40 -18.12 -7.12
CA MET A 908 21.84 -18.70 -5.86
C MET A 908 22.36 -17.56 -4.99
N THR A 909 21.70 -17.30 -3.87
CA THR A 909 22.02 -16.19 -2.96
C THR A 909 22.29 -16.69 -1.56
N GLN A 910 23.31 -16.16 -0.89
CA GLN A 910 23.63 -16.58 0.47
C GLN A 910 22.46 -16.25 1.42
N SER A 911 22.09 -17.21 2.27
CA SER A 911 21.03 -17.04 3.25
C SER A 911 21.43 -15.99 4.31
N THR A 912 20.54 -15.05 4.60
CA THR A 912 20.75 -14.03 5.65
C THR A 912 20.77 -14.63 7.06
N ASN A 913 20.17 -15.81 7.23
CA ASN A 913 19.99 -16.45 8.53
C ASN A 913 21.13 -17.42 8.87
N ASN A 914 21.86 -17.92 7.86
CA ASN A 914 22.97 -18.86 8.05
C ASN A 914 23.98 -18.74 6.91
N GLN A 915 25.22 -18.35 7.24
CA GLN A 915 26.27 -18.12 6.25
C GLN A 915 26.71 -19.40 5.50
N ASN A 916 26.40 -20.58 6.03
CA ASN A 916 26.71 -21.87 5.39
C ASN A 916 25.60 -22.36 4.45
N GLN A 917 24.54 -21.58 4.26
CA GLN A 917 23.40 -21.91 3.42
C GLN A 917 23.20 -20.88 2.31
N SER A 918 22.63 -21.34 1.19
CA SER A 918 22.16 -20.49 0.10
C SER A 918 20.72 -20.80 -0.27
N ILE A 919 20.01 -19.79 -0.76
CA ILE A 919 18.70 -19.90 -1.37
C ILE A 919 18.91 -20.09 -2.88
N ALA A 920 18.45 -21.21 -3.41
CA ALA A 920 18.50 -21.51 -4.84
C ALA A 920 17.13 -21.28 -5.49
N LEU A 921 17.11 -20.57 -6.63
CA LEU A 921 15.95 -20.42 -7.49
C LEU A 921 16.12 -21.27 -8.76
N ILE A 922 15.20 -22.22 -8.92
CA ILE A 922 15.22 -23.19 -10.01
C ILE A 922 14.04 -22.90 -10.92
N GLY A 923 14.31 -22.58 -12.18
CA GLY A 923 13.32 -22.34 -13.21
C GLY A 923 13.11 -23.57 -14.08
N ILE A 924 11.87 -23.85 -14.41
CA ILE A 924 11.49 -24.96 -15.29
C ILE A 924 10.74 -24.38 -16.47
N ASP A 925 11.41 -24.33 -17.62
CA ASP A 925 10.90 -23.72 -18.85
C ASP A 925 10.04 -24.73 -19.64
N LEU A 926 8.91 -24.24 -20.13
CA LEU A 926 7.87 -24.99 -20.83
C LEU A 926 7.56 -24.26 -22.15
N SER A 927 7.49 -24.99 -23.27
CA SER A 927 6.82 -24.47 -24.48
C SER A 927 5.36 -24.17 -24.18
N GLN A 928 4.62 -23.46 -25.06
CA GLN A 928 3.21 -23.16 -24.81
C GLN A 928 2.45 -24.46 -24.45
N CYS A 929 2.08 -24.60 -23.18
CA CYS A 929 1.62 -25.85 -22.56
C CYS A 929 0.57 -25.56 -21.50
N GLN A 930 -0.28 -26.56 -21.28
CA GLN A 930 -1.35 -26.54 -20.29
C GLN A 930 -1.06 -27.48 -19.08
N LEU A 931 0.11 -28.12 -18.99
CA LEU A 931 0.42 -29.08 -17.92
C LEU A 931 1.94 -29.27 -17.66
N GLY A 932 2.41 -29.32 -16.40
CA GLY A 932 3.84 -29.49 -16.09
C GLY A 932 4.13 -30.16 -14.73
N ILE A 933 4.37 -31.48 -14.71
CA ILE A 933 4.56 -32.27 -13.47
C ILE A 933 6.05 -32.41 -13.11
N LEU A 934 6.37 -32.37 -11.80
CA LEU A 934 7.72 -32.64 -11.27
C LEU A 934 7.71 -33.85 -10.31
N ASN A 935 8.87 -34.46 -10.06
CA ASN A 935 8.96 -35.63 -9.18
C ASN A 935 10.32 -35.75 -8.47
N PRO A 936 10.49 -35.14 -7.28
CA PRO A 936 11.69 -35.35 -6.48
C PRO A 936 11.67 -36.75 -5.80
N ASP A 937 12.07 -37.79 -6.53
CA ASP A 937 12.15 -39.15 -5.99
C ASP A 937 13.35 -39.33 -5.02
N LEU A 938 13.09 -39.89 -3.83
CA LEU A 938 14.04 -40.29 -2.79
C LEU A 938 14.01 -41.83 -2.70
N ASN A 939 15.12 -42.54 -2.92
CA ASN A 939 15.12 -44.00 -3.11
C ASN A 939 15.36 -44.83 -1.83
N ASP A 940 14.74 -46.01 -1.70
CA ASP A 940 15.30 -47.32 -1.26
C ASP A 940 14.30 -48.49 -1.49
N LYS A 941 14.80 -49.70 -1.83
CA LYS A 941 14.12 -51.01 -2.02
C LYS A 941 15.19 -52.13 -1.89
N SER A 942 15.00 -53.35 -1.40
CA SER A 942 13.85 -54.15 -0.91
C SER A 942 14.34 -55.53 -0.40
N GLY A 943 13.63 -56.17 0.54
CA GLY A 943 14.02 -57.47 1.15
C GLY A 943 13.46 -58.76 0.51
N CYS A 944 13.70 -59.91 1.18
CA CYS A 944 12.98 -61.19 1.03
C CYS A 944 12.99 -62.04 2.32
N SER A 945 11.89 -62.78 2.56
CA SER A 945 11.54 -63.50 3.80
C SER A 945 11.81 -65.04 3.77
N LYS A 946 12.43 -65.55 4.86
CA LYS A 946 12.47 -66.88 5.57
C LYS A 946 11.82 -68.16 4.95
N PRO A 947 12.28 -69.43 5.25
CA PRO A 947 12.54 -69.95 6.63
C PRO A 947 13.55 -71.12 6.90
N THR A 948 13.78 -71.35 8.21
CA THR A 948 14.17 -72.57 8.98
C THR A 948 15.61 -73.09 9.19
N ALA A 949 15.93 -73.23 10.49
CA ALA A 949 16.72 -74.24 11.23
C ALA A 949 18.28 -74.20 11.26
N GLY A 950 18.83 -74.24 12.49
CA GLY A 950 20.16 -74.81 12.76
C GLY A 950 21.12 -73.98 13.63
N ASP A 951 21.25 -74.37 14.90
CA ASP A 951 22.32 -74.14 15.89
C ASP A 951 23.60 -73.36 15.51
N SER A 952 24.02 -72.40 16.36
CA SER A 952 25.11 -72.59 17.34
C SER A 952 25.84 -71.29 17.79
N LYS A 953 25.92 -71.14 19.11
CA LYS A 953 27.03 -70.62 19.96
C LYS A 953 27.66 -69.22 19.74
N SER A 954 27.42 -68.37 20.75
CA SER A 954 28.38 -67.76 21.69
C SER A 954 29.72 -67.21 21.17
N ASN A 955 30.00 -65.93 21.51
CA ASN A 955 31.31 -65.52 22.06
C ASN A 955 31.24 -64.16 22.79
N SER A 956 30.63 -64.17 23.96
CA SER A 956 30.92 -63.19 25.02
C SER A 956 32.24 -63.58 25.70
N TRP A 957 33.40 -63.12 25.20
CA TRP A 957 34.67 -63.22 25.96
C TRP A 957 35.79 -62.21 25.64
N LYS A 958 35.57 -61.10 24.89
CA LYS A 958 36.67 -60.16 24.54
C LYS A 958 36.53 -58.72 25.07
N ILE A 959 35.91 -58.52 26.22
CA ILE A 959 36.02 -57.25 26.98
C ILE A 959 36.35 -57.58 28.43
N ALA A 960 37.62 -57.95 28.68
CA ALA A 960 38.20 -58.04 30.03
C ALA A 960 39.74 -57.92 30.07
N VAL A 961 40.42 -57.52 28.99
CA VAL A 961 41.91 -57.42 28.97
C VAL A 961 42.45 -56.08 28.42
N GLY A 962 41.59 -55.14 28.03
CA GLY A 962 42.00 -53.82 27.51
C GLY A 962 41.97 -52.65 28.51
N ALA A 963 41.66 -52.89 29.79
CA ALA A 963 41.47 -51.83 30.79
C ALA A 963 42.63 -51.71 31.82
N ALA A 964 43.70 -52.50 31.68
CA ALA A 964 44.85 -52.50 32.58
C ALA A 964 46.17 -51.98 31.96
N GLY A 965 46.16 -51.55 30.69
CA GLY A 965 47.36 -51.05 29.98
C GLY A 965 47.50 -49.53 29.87
N GLY A 966 46.44 -48.75 30.11
CA GLY A 966 46.42 -47.30 29.84
C GLY A 966 46.95 -46.41 30.97
N VAL A 967 47.02 -46.92 32.21
CA VAL A 967 47.33 -46.09 33.40
C VAL A 967 48.84 -45.90 33.62
N VAL A 968 49.70 -46.72 33.01
CA VAL A 968 51.16 -46.60 33.15
C VAL A 968 51.77 -45.65 32.11
N GLY A 969 51.12 -45.44 30.96
CA GLY A 969 51.60 -44.54 29.90
C GLY A 969 51.49 -43.04 30.23
N ALA A 970 50.43 -42.64 30.93
CA ALA A 970 50.17 -41.23 31.26
C ALA A 970 51.09 -40.67 32.37
N VAL A 971 51.62 -41.54 33.24
CA VAL A 971 52.50 -41.14 34.37
C VAL A 971 53.95 -40.91 33.92
N VAL A 972 54.39 -41.57 32.84
CA VAL A 972 55.76 -41.41 32.31
C VAL A 972 55.91 -40.12 31.48
N ILE A 973 54.87 -39.74 30.74
CA ILE A 973 54.90 -38.53 29.87
C ILE A 973 54.86 -37.24 30.72
N THR A 974 54.09 -37.24 31.81
CA THR A 974 53.99 -36.08 32.72
C THR A 974 55.27 -35.83 33.51
N ALA A 975 56.00 -36.88 33.91
CA ALA A 975 57.28 -36.76 34.62
C ALA A 975 58.44 -36.23 33.75
N VAL A 976 58.48 -36.59 32.46
CA VAL A 976 59.53 -36.12 31.53
C VAL A 976 59.36 -34.63 31.18
N ALA A 977 58.12 -34.17 31.05
CA ALA A 977 57.81 -32.75 30.79
C ALA A 977 58.17 -31.84 31.99
N THR A 978 58.03 -32.33 33.23
CA THR A 978 58.36 -31.52 34.42
C THR A 978 59.87 -31.38 34.63
N ILE A 979 60.67 -32.37 34.21
CA ILE A 979 62.15 -32.34 34.36
C ILE A 979 62.80 -31.45 33.29
N THR A 980 62.24 -31.37 32.08
CA THR A 980 62.75 -30.51 30.99
C THR A 980 62.48 -29.04 31.24
N ILE A 981 61.31 -28.68 31.79
CA ILE A 981 60.96 -27.29 32.12
C ILE A 981 61.79 -26.75 33.30
N ARG A 982 62.18 -27.59 34.27
CA ARG A 982 63.06 -27.19 35.39
C ARG A 982 64.52 -26.95 34.98
N LYS A 983 65.03 -27.60 33.91
CA LYS A 983 66.40 -27.34 33.40
C LYS A 983 66.50 -26.10 32.52
N ALA A 984 65.42 -25.63 31.92
CA ALA A 984 65.41 -24.41 31.08
C ALA A 984 65.42 -23.11 31.89
N LYS A 985 64.89 -23.09 33.13
CA LYS A 985 64.83 -21.90 34.00
C LYS A 985 66.11 -21.59 34.79
N LEU A 986 67.15 -22.43 34.73
CA LEU A 986 68.44 -22.22 35.43
C LEU A 986 69.58 -21.69 34.53
N LYS A 987 69.32 -21.40 33.24
CA LYS A 987 70.34 -20.93 32.28
C LYS A 987 70.16 -19.49 31.76
N SER A 988 69.15 -18.73 32.21
CA SER A 988 68.88 -17.38 31.68
C SER A 988 69.33 -16.21 32.57
N THR A 989 70.15 -16.44 33.60
CA THR A 989 70.67 -15.36 34.46
C THR A 989 72.16 -15.10 34.24
N THR A 990 72.59 -14.85 33.00
CA THR A 990 73.87 -14.15 32.72
C THR A 990 73.86 -13.58 31.30
N LYS A 991 73.54 -12.30 31.15
CA LYS A 991 74.22 -11.32 30.26
C LYS A 991 73.42 -10.01 30.21
N GLN A 992 73.88 -9.06 31.02
CA GLN A 992 73.70 -7.63 30.85
C GLN A 992 74.56 -7.11 29.68
N ALA A 993 74.11 -6.00 29.09
CA ALA A 993 74.87 -4.81 28.71
C ALA A 993 74.86 -4.42 27.21
N ALA A 994 74.73 -3.10 27.04
CA ALA A 994 75.00 -2.24 25.89
C ALA A 994 73.81 -1.84 24.98
N ASN A 995 73.15 -0.76 25.40
CA ASN A 995 72.66 0.35 24.56
C ASN A 995 73.87 1.02 23.85
N PRO A 996 73.74 1.82 22.77
CA PRO A 996 72.85 3.00 22.74
C PRO A 996 72.17 3.37 21.39
N SER A 997 71.11 4.16 21.55
CA SER A 997 70.42 5.10 20.64
C SER A 997 71.32 6.22 20.07
N PRO A 998 70.82 7.20 19.28
CA PRO A 998 69.81 7.18 18.20
C PRO A 998 70.24 7.99 16.93
N GLN A 999 69.63 7.70 15.78
CA GLN A 999 69.06 8.71 14.87
C GLN A 999 68.03 8.04 13.95
#